data_AF-A0A7W0CHS4-F1
#
_entry.id   AF-A0A7W0CHS4-F1
#
_cell.length_a   1.000
_cell.length_b   1.000
_cell.length_c   1.000
_cell.angle_alpha   90.00
_cell.angle_beta   90.00
_cell.angle_gamma   90.00
#
_symmetry.space_group_name_H-M   'P 1'
#
loop_
_entity.id
_entity.type
_entity.pdbx_description
1 polymer ?
#
loop_
_entity_poly.entity_id
_entity_poly.type
_entity_poly.pdbx_seq_one_letter_code
_entity_poly.pdbx_strand_id
1 'polypeptide(L)'
;MKRMKKSQAEPKPPGQGLVPTPHEGVTAVHLRPSVLLADDNARVWRVQISPSPRTPSPFGSRMGDHTIAWAVHLDVIKAEMYGKTPAEAYAWLKEAHQSAVRWMPDVDSDDTKRLRWLADSDARAVRLEDSAYLAKQWLDKADESVRLGRPAEIAERLGPAIAHHLAYVNYLPFSTVRNLKDRSTGSAEGRYRKIVLECERHFAKQAEMEVVADTPSVAKPVLARTDTEVIARPEPEPEPVKAPDPAQVRDALWRLFSFDAALRETAVVYALSKQAANQPRVDTKEVEKLAIQLTKHLKQRKSFVLKPTQIKEEAERLATRLYDSKPQQYLWKAANTIKNVADQLVLILGDPTRVEGYRKDIADYLVLAKAETQGETNKATDASERFAKIMSHLLHEHQRLCAIAYPQSVRMSGFLDPTPAEAAITRLRAEMLKLHPKQAAALAGAPGTKLFEALKKELEKDTLPAIPDVGADVIKGWVSDDTGDPLVVTFTAGTGIDVNGRPPAPAGVAGMGCHTSAWVIQSTAVKKAMRVASDEDGLDKIEELVEQDLAAEIIKLDRYLPLAQLQGGQLKTMFQAAFDALTDATSGESAGSYLTFRNMLPFATVDAGNRAGHGEGLDATVDKTFDRSALNKTLELLADERRDLPLEFAKTLRAVAVDLEDELTFKGDDRWSADFRIKAAVEDSVDRLREEADLLELGGPAADVSSTIRDTRWAEHQRLYIEAHQL
;
A
#
# COMPACT_ATOMS: atom_id res chain seq x y z
N MET A 1 24.54 24.00 -33.87
CA MET A 1 23.12 23.81 -33.48
C MET A 1 22.39 23.03 -34.58
N LYS A 2 22.30 21.70 -34.46
CA LYS A 2 21.47 20.87 -35.35
C LYS A 2 20.03 20.91 -34.84
N ARG A 3 19.11 21.53 -35.60
CA ARG A 3 17.66 21.48 -35.36
C ARG A 3 17.19 20.03 -35.48
N MET A 4 16.85 19.39 -34.36
CA MET A 4 16.06 18.17 -34.37
C MET A 4 14.69 18.49 -35.00
N LYS A 5 14.41 17.90 -36.17
CA LYS A 5 13.07 17.88 -36.74
C LYS A 5 12.22 16.95 -35.87
N LYS A 6 11.41 17.51 -34.95
CA LYS A 6 10.30 16.77 -34.35
C LYS A 6 9.33 16.40 -35.46
N SER A 7 9.17 15.12 -35.78
CA SER A 7 8.08 14.67 -36.64
C SER A 7 6.77 14.92 -35.92
N GLN A 8 5.96 15.83 -36.45
CA GLN A 8 4.57 15.99 -36.04
C GLN A 8 3.76 14.87 -36.68
N ALA A 9 3.81 13.67 -36.09
CA ALA A 9 2.75 12.70 -36.33
C ALA A 9 1.48 13.26 -35.66
N GLU A 10 0.38 13.32 -36.40
CA GLU A 10 -0.91 13.70 -35.82
C GLU A 10 -1.23 12.74 -34.66
N PRO A 11 -1.57 13.25 -33.47
CA PRO A 11 -1.92 12.40 -32.34
C PRO A 11 -3.16 11.59 -32.73
N LYS A 12 -3.04 10.25 -32.68
CA LYS A 12 -4.19 9.36 -32.87
C LYS A 12 -5.25 9.70 -31.80
N PRO A 13 -6.55 9.64 -32.13
CA PRO A 13 -7.61 9.82 -31.14
C PRO A 13 -7.45 8.82 -29.99
N PRO A 14 -7.72 9.22 -28.73
CA PRO A 14 -7.64 8.32 -27.57
C PRO A 14 -8.45 7.04 -27.78
N GLY A 15 -7.75 5.90 -27.71
CA GLY A 15 -8.36 4.57 -27.82
C GLY A 15 -8.65 4.10 -29.25
N GLN A 16 -8.04 4.68 -30.30
CA GLN A 16 -8.07 4.07 -31.64
C GLN A 16 -6.93 3.07 -31.81
N GLY A 17 -7.25 1.78 -31.68
CA GLY A 17 -6.33 0.68 -31.91
C GLY A 17 -5.16 0.71 -30.94
N LEU A 18 -5.44 0.58 -29.64
CA LEU A 18 -4.39 0.46 -28.64
C LEU A 18 -3.63 -0.85 -28.93
N VAL A 19 -2.35 -0.73 -29.24
CA VAL A 19 -1.49 -1.89 -29.48
C VAL A 19 -0.39 -1.84 -28.43
N PRO A 20 -0.22 -2.91 -27.63
CA PRO A 20 0.88 -3.00 -26.68
C PRO A 20 2.21 -2.83 -27.41
N THR A 21 2.79 -1.64 -27.34
CA THR A 21 4.07 -1.26 -27.93
C THR A 21 4.80 -0.34 -26.95
N PRO A 22 6.12 -0.48 -26.81
CA PRO A 22 6.87 0.32 -25.85
C PRO A 22 7.00 1.77 -26.34
N HIS A 23 6.68 2.73 -25.47
CA HIS A 23 6.89 4.15 -25.74
C HIS A 23 8.29 4.60 -25.28
N GLU A 24 8.82 5.68 -25.89
CA GLU A 24 10.02 6.33 -25.36
C GLU A 24 9.73 6.91 -23.96
N GLY A 25 10.50 6.49 -22.96
CA GLY A 25 10.30 6.95 -21.57
C GLY A 25 9.30 6.15 -20.75
N VAL A 26 9.28 4.82 -20.94
CA VAL A 26 8.50 3.87 -20.12
C VAL A 26 8.57 4.22 -18.63
N THR A 27 7.41 4.36 -18.00
CA THR A 27 7.35 4.63 -16.56
C THR A 27 7.89 3.43 -15.78
N ALA A 28 8.97 3.64 -15.02
CA ALA A 28 9.57 2.58 -14.22
C ALA A 28 8.59 2.07 -13.16
N VAL A 29 8.27 0.78 -13.18
CA VAL A 29 7.53 0.11 -12.12
C VAL A 29 8.53 -0.35 -11.07
N HIS A 30 8.41 0.18 -9.84
CA HIS A 30 9.34 -0.12 -8.73
C HIS A 30 8.89 -1.26 -7.82
N LEU A 31 7.67 -1.76 -8.02
CA LEU A 31 7.16 -2.93 -7.31
C LEU A 31 7.97 -4.18 -7.72
N ARG A 32 8.35 -5.00 -6.74
CA ARG A 32 9.13 -6.24 -6.89
C ARG A 32 8.44 -7.39 -6.14
N PRO A 33 7.38 -7.97 -6.70
CA PRO A 33 6.77 -9.18 -6.17
C PRO A 33 7.78 -10.34 -6.22
N SER A 34 7.78 -11.21 -5.22
CA SER A 34 8.50 -12.48 -5.21
C SER A 34 7.52 -13.64 -5.16
N VAL A 35 7.79 -14.70 -5.91
CA VAL A 35 7.02 -15.95 -5.92
C VAL A 35 7.91 -17.01 -5.30
N LEU A 36 7.56 -17.48 -4.11
CA LEU A 36 8.31 -18.49 -3.37
C LEU A 36 7.67 -19.85 -3.57
N LEU A 37 8.52 -20.85 -3.80
CA LEU A 37 8.12 -22.24 -3.98
C LEU A 37 8.30 -23.00 -2.66
N ALA A 38 7.50 -24.05 -2.45
CA ALA A 38 7.78 -25.01 -1.38
C ALA A 38 9.12 -25.74 -1.64
N ASP A 39 9.67 -26.41 -0.62
CA ASP A 39 11.00 -27.05 -0.66
C ASP A 39 11.19 -28.02 -1.83
N ASP A 40 10.11 -28.65 -2.30
CA ASP A 40 10.11 -29.56 -3.44
C ASP A 40 10.09 -28.86 -4.81
N ASN A 41 10.08 -27.52 -4.82
CA ASN A 41 9.85 -26.65 -5.98
C ASN A 41 8.58 -26.98 -6.78
N ALA A 42 7.68 -27.78 -6.24
CA ALA A 42 6.54 -28.30 -6.98
C ALA A 42 5.38 -27.30 -6.98
N ARG A 43 5.27 -26.47 -5.94
CA ARG A 43 4.12 -25.59 -5.73
C ARG A 43 4.54 -24.22 -5.22
N VAL A 44 3.78 -23.20 -5.63
CA VAL A 44 3.84 -21.86 -5.06
C VAL A 44 3.30 -21.94 -3.64
N TRP A 45 4.20 -21.82 -2.68
CA TRP A 45 3.86 -21.69 -1.27
C TRP A 45 3.45 -20.24 -0.95
N ARG A 46 4.08 -19.25 -1.58
CA ARG A 46 3.85 -17.85 -1.19
C ARG A 46 4.06 -16.87 -2.33
N VAL A 47 3.27 -15.80 -2.35
CA VAL A 47 3.51 -14.62 -3.19
C VAL A 47 3.71 -13.41 -2.28
N GLN A 48 4.95 -12.95 -2.19
CA GLN A 48 5.32 -11.79 -1.40
C GLN A 48 5.17 -10.52 -2.23
N ILE A 49 4.34 -9.58 -1.78
CA ILE A 49 4.14 -8.29 -2.44
C ILE A 49 4.19 -7.20 -1.38
N SER A 50 5.21 -6.35 -1.44
CA SER A 50 5.33 -5.25 -0.50
C SER A 50 4.20 -4.24 -0.71
N PRO A 51 3.59 -3.71 0.37
CA PRO A 51 2.59 -2.65 0.27
C PRO A 51 3.20 -1.26 0.01
N SER A 52 4.53 -1.08 0.13
CA SER A 52 5.17 0.24 0.28
C SER A 52 5.93 0.81 -0.92
N PRO A 53 6.30 0.05 -1.95
CA PRO A 53 6.41 0.57 -3.30
C PRO A 53 5.11 0.29 -4.03
N ARG A 54 4.31 1.32 -4.25
CA ARG A 54 3.12 1.19 -5.10
C ARG A 54 3.53 1.22 -6.57
N THR A 55 2.63 0.73 -7.41
CA THR A 55 2.72 0.97 -8.85
C THR A 55 2.72 2.48 -9.13
N PRO A 56 3.36 2.95 -10.21
CA PRO A 56 3.44 4.38 -10.46
C PRO A 56 2.04 4.98 -10.61
N SER A 57 1.83 6.20 -10.11
CA SER A 57 0.50 6.80 -10.18
C SER A 57 0.17 7.25 -11.59
N PRO A 58 -1.07 7.05 -12.09
CA PRO A 58 -1.51 7.67 -13.35
C PRO A 58 -1.38 9.21 -13.36
N PHE A 59 -1.31 9.83 -12.17
CA PHE A 59 -1.24 11.29 -12.01
C PHE A 59 0.18 11.80 -11.68
N GLY A 60 1.22 11.01 -11.94
CA GLY A 60 2.62 11.39 -11.70
C GLY A 60 3.04 11.16 -10.25
N SER A 61 3.36 12.21 -9.50
CA SER A 61 3.87 12.10 -8.12
C SER A 61 2.79 11.91 -7.05
N ARG A 62 1.49 11.92 -7.42
CA ARG A 62 0.37 11.81 -6.48
C ARG A 62 -0.47 10.58 -6.79
N MET A 63 -0.51 9.58 -5.90
CA MET A 63 -1.20 8.29 -6.13
C MET A 63 -2.64 8.38 -6.63
N GLY A 64 -3.43 9.35 -6.17
CA GLY A 64 -4.88 9.34 -6.36
C GLY A 64 -5.57 8.47 -5.30
N ASP A 65 -6.88 8.29 -5.45
CA ASP A 65 -7.66 7.37 -4.62
C ASP A 65 -7.99 6.12 -5.43
N HIS A 66 -7.76 4.95 -4.84
CA HIS A 66 -8.20 3.68 -5.40
C HIS A 66 -9.69 3.48 -5.13
N THR A 67 -10.47 3.07 -6.14
CA THR A 67 -11.89 2.75 -5.96
C THR A 67 -12.10 1.42 -5.26
N ILE A 68 -11.23 0.45 -5.55
CA ILE A 68 -11.12 -0.82 -4.83
C ILE A 68 -9.80 -0.77 -4.07
N ALA A 69 -9.82 -1.15 -2.79
CA ALA A 69 -8.62 -1.20 -1.96
C ALA A 69 -7.47 -1.91 -2.67
N TRP A 70 -6.28 -1.31 -2.62
CA TRP A 70 -5.11 -1.84 -3.33
C TRP A 70 -4.78 -3.27 -2.89
N ALA A 71 -4.88 -3.53 -1.58
CA ALA A 71 -4.65 -4.85 -1.00
C ALA A 71 -5.59 -5.92 -1.55
N VAL A 72 -6.82 -5.60 -1.96
CA VAL A 72 -7.72 -6.60 -2.58
C VAL A 72 -7.12 -7.11 -3.90
N HIS A 73 -6.52 -6.23 -4.70
CA HIS A 73 -5.84 -6.66 -5.93
C HIS A 73 -4.61 -7.52 -5.64
N LEU A 74 -3.85 -7.20 -4.58
CA LEU A 74 -2.71 -8.01 -4.16
C LEU A 74 -3.16 -9.39 -3.66
N ASP A 75 -4.21 -9.42 -2.87
CA ASP A 75 -4.73 -10.63 -2.22
C ASP A 75 -5.38 -11.58 -3.21
N VAL A 76 -5.96 -11.07 -4.31
CA VAL A 76 -6.41 -11.92 -5.44
C VAL A 76 -5.24 -12.68 -6.06
N ILE A 77 -4.09 -12.03 -6.27
CA ILE A 77 -2.91 -12.70 -6.84
C ILE A 77 -2.38 -13.77 -5.88
N LYS A 78 -2.31 -13.45 -4.58
CA LYS A 78 -1.93 -14.42 -3.55
C LYS A 78 -2.88 -15.62 -3.54
N ALA A 79 -4.19 -15.37 -3.48
CA ALA A 79 -5.23 -16.39 -3.38
C ALA A 79 -5.32 -17.32 -4.59
N GLU A 80 -5.02 -16.80 -5.78
CA GLU A 80 -5.06 -17.58 -7.00
C GLU A 80 -3.77 -18.31 -7.28
N MET A 81 -2.60 -17.79 -6.90
CA MET A 81 -1.33 -18.50 -7.15
C MET A 81 -1.02 -19.55 -6.09
N TYR A 82 -1.51 -19.39 -4.86
CA TYR A 82 -1.21 -20.30 -3.75
C TYR A 82 -1.58 -21.76 -4.06
N GLY A 83 -0.64 -22.67 -3.78
CA GLY A 83 -0.78 -24.11 -3.98
C GLY A 83 -0.69 -24.57 -5.45
N LYS A 84 -0.66 -23.66 -6.43
CA LYS A 84 -0.49 -24.01 -7.85
C LYS A 84 0.95 -24.39 -8.13
N THR A 85 1.17 -25.27 -9.09
CA THR A 85 2.52 -25.44 -9.66
C THR A 85 2.98 -24.15 -10.35
N PRO A 86 4.30 -23.92 -10.53
CA PRO A 86 4.78 -22.73 -11.24
C PRO A 86 4.17 -22.57 -12.64
N ALA A 87 3.97 -23.68 -13.36
CA ALA A 87 3.34 -23.66 -14.68
C ALA A 87 1.84 -23.28 -14.63
N GLU A 88 1.09 -23.78 -13.64
CA GLU A 88 -0.31 -23.41 -13.44
C GLU A 88 -0.45 -21.95 -12.98
N ALA A 89 0.46 -21.48 -12.12
CA ALA A 89 0.50 -20.09 -11.67
C ALA A 89 0.80 -19.13 -12.84
N TYR A 90 1.73 -19.51 -13.72
CA TYR A 90 1.96 -18.83 -14.99
C TYR A 90 0.72 -18.81 -15.89
N ALA A 91 0.09 -19.97 -16.10
CA ALA A 91 -1.09 -20.09 -16.96
C ALA A 91 -2.22 -19.17 -16.46
N TRP A 92 -2.46 -19.16 -15.15
CA TRP A 92 -3.42 -18.27 -14.51
C TRP A 92 -3.08 -16.79 -14.73
N LEU A 93 -1.85 -16.36 -14.43
CA LEU A 93 -1.48 -14.95 -14.57
C LEU A 93 -1.57 -14.50 -16.04
N LYS A 94 -1.21 -15.37 -16.98
CA LYS A 94 -1.35 -15.14 -18.41
C LYS A 94 -2.81 -14.94 -18.80
N GLU A 95 -3.71 -15.83 -18.37
CA GLU A 95 -5.14 -15.72 -18.64
C GLU A 95 -5.73 -14.45 -18.00
N ALA A 96 -5.42 -14.18 -16.74
CA ALA A 96 -5.86 -12.99 -16.02
C ALA A 96 -5.42 -11.71 -16.75
N HIS A 97 -4.16 -11.65 -17.20
CA HIS A 97 -3.65 -10.51 -17.96
C HIS A 97 -4.31 -10.39 -19.34
N GLN A 98 -4.42 -11.49 -20.09
CA GLN A 98 -5.07 -11.51 -21.40
C GLN A 98 -6.53 -11.09 -21.33
N SER A 99 -7.25 -11.52 -20.31
CA SER A 99 -8.63 -11.09 -20.04
C SER A 99 -8.69 -9.58 -19.79
N ALA A 100 -7.79 -9.06 -18.96
CA ALA A 100 -7.75 -7.64 -18.60
C ALA A 100 -7.39 -6.71 -19.77
N VAL A 101 -6.63 -7.17 -20.78
CA VAL A 101 -6.24 -6.38 -21.96
C VAL A 101 -7.14 -6.60 -23.18
N ARG A 102 -8.08 -7.55 -23.13
CA ARG A 102 -8.91 -7.96 -24.28
C ARG A 102 -9.68 -6.81 -24.93
N TRP A 103 -10.05 -5.81 -24.14
CA TRP A 103 -10.83 -4.65 -24.60
C TRP A 103 -10.01 -3.63 -25.39
N MET A 104 -8.68 -3.59 -25.23
CA MET A 104 -7.79 -2.57 -25.82
C MET A 104 -7.89 -2.43 -27.35
N PRO A 105 -7.93 -3.51 -28.15
CA PRO A 105 -8.11 -3.39 -29.61
C PRO A 105 -9.54 -3.02 -30.02
N ASP A 106 -10.53 -3.16 -29.13
CA ASP A 106 -11.93 -2.87 -29.41
C ASP A 106 -12.26 -1.41 -29.06
N VAL A 107 -12.36 -0.59 -30.11
CA VAL A 107 -12.66 0.85 -30.02
C VAL A 107 -14.07 1.15 -29.51
N ASP A 108 -14.95 0.14 -29.55
CA ASP A 108 -16.36 0.22 -29.16
C ASP A 108 -16.65 -0.48 -27.83
N SER A 109 -15.63 -1.09 -27.21
CA SER A 109 -15.73 -1.70 -25.88
C SER A 109 -16.16 -0.68 -24.82
N ASP A 110 -16.86 -1.17 -23.79
CA ASP A 110 -17.28 -0.31 -22.69
C ASP A 110 -16.07 0.24 -21.89
N ASP A 111 -14.95 -0.48 -21.84
CA ASP A 111 -13.69 0.02 -21.25
C ASP A 111 -13.08 1.17 -22.06
N THR A 112 -13.06 1.08 -23.40
CA THR A 112 -12.60 2.19 -24.24
C THR A 112 -13.49 3.42 -24.05
N LYS A 113 -14.81 3.24 -23.94
CA LYS A 113 -15.74 4.34 -23.65
C LYS A 113 -15.47 4.95 -22.26
N ARG A 114 -15.28 4.11 -21.24
CA ARG A 114 -14.90 4.54 -19.88
C ARG A 114 -13.57 5.30 -19.86
N LEU A 115 -12.57 4.84 -20.63
CA LEU A 115 -11.29 5.54 -20.76
C LEU A 115 -11.47 6.93 -21.35
N ARG A 116 -12.26 7.07 -22.43
CA ARG A 116 -12.54 8.37 -23.07
C ARG A 116 -13.27 9.36 -22.16
N TRP A 117 -13.95 8.89 -21.11
CA TRP A 117 -14.60 9.73 -20.11
C TRP A 117 -13.68 10.32 -19.05
N LEU A 118 -12.42 9.86 -18.99
CA LEU A 118 -11.41 10.40 -18.10
C LEU A 118 -10.78 11.66 -18.66
N ALA A 119 -10.46 12.60 -17.77
CA ALA A 119 -9.79 13.85 -18.15
C ALA A 119 -8.32 13.64 -18.55
N ASP A 120 -7.71 12.53 -18.14
CA ASP A 120 -6.33 12.12 -18.39
C ASP A 120 -6.23 10.93 -19.36
N SER A 121 -7.26 10.70 -20.20
CA SER A 121 -7.38 9.52 -21.07
C SER A 121 -6.14 9.27 -21.94
N ASP A 122 -5.59 10.30 -22.59
CA ASP A 122 -4.40 10.18 -23.45
C ASP A 122 -3.16 9.73 -22.67
N ALA A 123 -2.87 10.40 -21.54
CA ALA A 123 -1.72 10.08 -20.70
C ALA A 123 -1.85 8.70 -20.05
N ARG A 124 -3.10 8.28 -19.76
CA ARG A 124 -3.42 6.98 -19.19
C ARG A 124 -3.32 5.86 -20.22
N ALA A 125 -3.73 6.11 -21.47
CA ALA A 125 -3.63 5.14 -22.57
C ALA A 125 -2.18 4.68 -22.79
N VAL A 126 -1.23 5.62 -22.85
CA VAL A 126 0.21 5.31 -23.00
C VAL A 126 0.71 4.37 -21.88
N ARG A 127 0.31 4.65 -20.63
CA ARG A 127 0.73 3.85 -19.47
C ARG A 127 0.10 2.45 -19.46
N LEU A 128 -1.15 2.34 -19.92
CA LEU A 128 -1.83 1.06 -20.11
C LEU A 128 -1.10 0.23 -21.17
N GLU A 129 -0.76 0.82 -22.32
CA GLU A 129 -0.02 0.14 -23.40
C GLU A 129 1.36 -0.32 -22.95
N ASP A 130 2.13 0.55 -22.28
CA ASP A 130 3.45 0.20 -21.75
C ASP A 130 3.37 -0.94 -20.73
N SER A 131 2.43 -0.87 -19.78
CA SER A 131 2.30 -1.90 -18.74
C SER A 131 1.80 -3.23 -19.31
N ALA A 132 0.88 -3.19 -20.28
CA ALA A 132 0.41 -4.38 -20.98
C ALA A 132 1.54 -5.04 -21.79
N TYR A 133 2.34 -4.23 -22.49
CA TYR A 133 3.48 -4.73 -23.26
C TYR A 133 4.51 -5.41 -22.35
N LEU A 134 4.89 -4.77 -21.25
CA LEU A 134 5.91 -5.30 -20.33
C LEU A 134 5.43 -6.54 -19.57
N ALA A 135 4.18 -6.57 -19.12
CA ALA A 135 3.60 -7.76 -18.51
C ALA A 135 3.64 -8.94 -19.49
N LYS A 136 3.22 -8.72 -20.75
CA LYS A 136 3.32 -9.74 -21.80
C LYS A 136 4.77 -10.18 -22.04
N GLN A 137 5.72 -9.25 -22.11
CA GLN A 137 7.13 -9.59 -22.33
C GLN A 137 7.69 -10.52 -21.24
N TRP A 138 7.34 -10.28 -19.97
CA TRP A 138 7.75 -11.15 -18.87
C TRP A 138 7.03 -12.50 -18.88
N LEU A 139 5.74 -12.53 -19.24
CA LEU A 139 5.00 -13.77 -19.45
C LEU A 139 5.58 -14.60 -20.59
N ASP A 140 6.01 -13.98 -21.69
CA ASP A 140 6.66 -14.68 -22.82
C ASP A 140 8.00 -15.31 -22.40
N LYS A 141 8.76 -14.66 -21.49
CA LYS A 141 9.96 -15.24 -20.87
C LYS A 141 9.63 -16.39 -19.92
N ALA A 142 8.58 -16.26 -19.11
CA ALA A 142 8.13 -17.34 -18.23
C ALA A 142 7.66 -18.56 -19.04
N ASP A 143 7.01 -18.35 -20.19
CA ASP A 143 6.60 -19.42 -21.12
C ASP A 143 7.79 -20.26 -21.61
N GLU A 144 8.93 -19.62 -21.88
CA GLU A 144 10.15 -20.32 -22.25
C GLU A 144 10.63 -21.23 -21.11
N SER A 145 10.67 -20.73 -19.88
CA SER A 145 11.04 -21.53 -18.70
C SER A 145 10.03 -22.65 -18.41
N VAL A 146 8.73 -22.45 -18.69
CA VAL A 146 7.70 -23.51 -18.65
C VAL A 146 8.02 -24.61 -19.66
N ARG A 147 8.32 -24.25 -20.92
CA ARG A 147 8.67 -25.23 -21.96
C ARG A 147 9.96 -26.00 -21.65
N LEU A 148 10.87 -25.40 -20.89
CA LEU A 148 12.12 -26.01 -20.44
C LEU A 148 11.99 -26.78 -19.11
N GLY A 149 10.83 -26.73 -18.44
CA GLY A 149 10.62 -27.41 -17.16
C GLY A 149 11.45 -26.84 -16.01
N ARG A 150 11.62 -25.52 -15.93
CA ARG A 150 12.49 -24.84 -14.95
C ARG A 150 11.66 -24.08 -13.90
N PRO A 151 11.14 -24.73 -12.85
CA PRO A 151 10.22 -24.13 -11.89
C PRO A 151 10.73 -22.85 -11.22
N ALA A 152 11.99 -22.84 -10.77
CA ALA A 152 12.59 -21.67 -10.13
C ALA A 152 12.67 -20.46 -11.07
N GLU A 153 13.08 -20.66 -12.33
CA GLU A 153 13.09 -19.58 -13.33
C GLU A 153 11.69 -19.07 -13.66
N ILE A 154 10.67 -19.96 -13.69
CA ILE A 154 9.29 -19.53 -13.88
C ILE A 154 8.88 -18.59 -12.74
N ALA A 155 9.14 -18.97 -11.49
CA ALA A 155 8.83 -18.16 -10.32
C ALA A 155 9.54 -16.78 -10.36
N GLU A 156 10.83 -16.75 -10.68
CA GLU A 156 11.62 -15.52 -10.87
C GLU A 156 10.97 -14.61 -11.93
N ARG A 157 10.56 -15.16 -13.08
CA ARG A 157 9.94 -14.39 -14.17
C ARG A 157 8.52 -13.91 -13.86
N LEU A 158 7.79 -14.60 -12.98
CA LEU A 158 6.46 -14.20 -12.55
C LEU A 158 6.47 -12.94 -11.69
N GLY A 159 7.51 -12.69 -10.89
CA GLY A 159 7.62 -11.47 -10.07
C GLY A 159 7.45 -10.17 -10.88
N PRO A 160 8.31 -9.89 -11.87
CA PRO A 160 8.15 -8.74 -12.76
C PRO A 160 6.85 -8.74 -13.58
N ALA A 161 6.35 -9.91 -13.99
CA ALA A 161 5.05 -10.01 -14.69
C ALA A 161 3.89 -9.53 -13.80
N ILE A 162 3.87 -9.96 -12.53
CA ILE A 162 2.91 -9.51 -11.51
C ILE A 162 3.02 -7.99 -11.33
N ALA A 163 4.24 -7.45 -11.24
CA ALA A 163 4.45 -6.01 -11.05
C ALA A 163 3.81 -5.17 -12.16
N HIS A 164 4.03 -5.57 -13.42
CA HIS A 164 3.48 -4.86 -14.58
C HIS A 164 1.98 -5.13 -14.78
N HIS A 165 1.49 -6.32 -14.45
CA HIS A 165 0.05 -6.60 -14.42
C HIS A 165 -0.66 -5.69 -13.40
N LEU A 166 -0.12 -5.59 -12.19
CA LEU A 166 -0.64 -4.70 -11.15
C LEU A 166 -0.56 -3.22 -11.56
N ALA A 167 0.50 -2.80 -12.27
CA ALA A 167 0.59 -1.45 -12.82
C ALA A 167 -0.52 -1.20 -13.86
N TYR A 168 -0.77 -2.17 -14.75
CA TYR A 168 -1.88 -2.12 -15.70
C TYR A 168 -3.23 -1.98 -15.00
N VAL A 169 -3.51 -2.82 -13.98
CA VAL A 169 -4.75 -2.76 -13.17
C VAL A 169 -4.91 -1.39 -12.50
N ASN A 170 -3.82 -0.80 -11.99
CA ASN A 170 -3.83 0.54 -11.40
C ASN A 170 -4.19 1.64 -12.41
N TYR A 171 -3.90 1.43 -13.69
CA TYR A 171 -4.21 2.36 -14.77
C TYR A 171 -5.57 2.10 -15.44
N LEU A 172 -6.26 1.01 -15.13
CA LEU A 172 -7.60 0.76 -15.69
C LEU A 172 -8.54 1.93 -15.43
N PRO A 173 -9.51 2.18 -16.34
CA PRO A 173 -10.44 3.29 -16.17
C PRO A 173 -11.14 3.26 -14.82
N PHE A 174 -11.04 4.36 -14.08
CA PHE A 174 -11.63 4.54 -12.74
C PHE A 174 -11.09 3.63 -11.62
N SER A 175 -10.17 2.70 -11.88
CA SER A 175 -9.46 1.93 -10.82
C SER A 175 -8.75 2.86 -9.84
N THR A 176 -8.07 3.87 -10.39
CA THR A 176 -7.47 4.98 -9.65
C THR A 176 -7.99 6.30 -10.17
N VAL A 177 -8.58 7.10 -9.29
CA VAL A 177 -9.21 8.39 -9.60
C VAL A 177 -8.47 9.53 -8.91
N ARG A 178 -8.65 10.75 -9.42
CA ARG A 178 -7.92 11.89 -8.86
C ARG A 178 -8.44 12.16 -7.45
N ASN A 179 -7.52 12.30 -6.50
CA ASN A 179 -7.87 12.77 -5.18
C ASN A 179 -8.01 14.29 -5.20
N LEU A 180 -9.12 14.80 -4.66
CA LEU A 180 -9.37 16.24 -4.57
C LEU A 180 -8.82 16.90 -3.30
N LYS A 181 -8.24 16.12 -2.39
CA LYS A 181 -7.53 16.57 -1.20
C LYS A 181 -6.03 16.38 -1.44
N ASP A 182 -5.21 17.19 -0.76
CA ASP A 182 -3.75 17.08 -0.87
C ASP A 182 -3.19 15.78 -0.26
N ARG A 183 -4.00 15.04 0.51
CA ARG A 183 -3.68 13.70 1.00
C ARG A 183 -4.84 12.74 0.79
N SER A 184 -4.53 11.53 0.36
CA SER A 184 -5.44 10.39 0.49
C SER A 184 -5.48 10.00 1.95
N THR A 185 -6.68 9.99 2.53
CA THR A 185 -6.83 9.56 3.92
C THR A 185 -6.61 8.07 4.07
N GLY A 186 -6.61 7.30 2.96
CA GLY A 186 -6.76 5.85 2.97
C GLY A 186 -8.11 5.48 3.62
N SER A 187 -8.90 4.60 3.02
CA SER A 187 -10.22 4.27 3.56
C SER A 187 -10.16 3.37 4.82
N ALA A 188 -9.15 3.57 5.69
CA ALA A 188 -8.76 2.63 6.74
C ALA A 188 -8.61 1.19 6.22
N GLU A 189 -8.11 1.06 4.99
CA GLU A 189 -7.97 -0.21 4.25
C GLU A 189 -7.34 -1.32 5.10
N GLY A 190 -6.22 -1.05 5.78
CA GLY A 190 -5.56 -2.03 6.63
C GLY A 190 -6.43 -2.53 7.79
N ARG A 191 -7.27 -1.66 8.38
CA ARG A 191 -8.19 -2.05 9.45
C ARG A 191 -9.26 -3.02 8.94
N TYR A 192 -9.88 -2.70 7.81
CA TYR A 192 -10.96 -3.52 7.26
C TYR A 192 -10.43 -4.83 6.66
N ARG A 193 -9.27 -4.78 6.00
CA ARG A 193 -8.55 -5.99 5.55
C ARG A 193 -8.27 -6.92 6.73
N LYS A 194 -7.78 -6.41 7.86
CA LYS A 194 -7.50 -7.22 9.06
C LYS A 194 -8.74 -8.02 9.52
N ILE A 195 -9.91 -7.38 9.60
CA ILE A 195 -11.17 -8.04 9.99
C ILE A 195 -11.53 -9.18 9.02
N VAL A 196 -11.36 -8.94 7.71
CA VAL A 196 -11.64 -9.94 6.68
C VAL A 196 -10.66 -11.11 6.76
N LEU A 197 -9.36 -10.85 6.92
CA LEU A 197 -8.37 -11.92 7.06
C LEU A 197 -8.53 -12.73 8.35
N GLU A 198 -8.91 -12.11 9.46
CA GLU A 198 -9.22 -12.82 10.70
C GLU A 198 -10.36 -13.84 10.49
N CYS A 199 -11.36 -13.48 9.69
CA CYS A 199 -12.43 -14.40 9.30
C CYS A 199 -11.91 -15.56 8.44
N GLU A 200 -11.11 -15.29 7.41
CA GLU A 200 -10.52 -16.36 6.59
C GLU A 200 -9.65 -17.33 7.43
N ARG A 201 -8.79 -16.81 8.31
CA ARG A 201 -7.94 -17.63 9.19
C ARG A 201 -8.73 -18.50 10.15
N HIS A 202 -9.85 -17.99 10.65
CA HIS A 202 -10.74 -18.76 11.53
C HIS A 202 -11.23 -20.03 10.84
N PHE A 203 -11.70 -19.91 9.59
CA PHE A 203 -12.19 -21.06 8.82
C PHE A 203 -11.06 -21.97 8.34
N ALA A 204 -9.89 -21.42 7.97
CA ALA A 204 -8.72 -22.24 7.65
C ALA A 204 -8.31 -23.13 8.83
N LYS A 205 -8.22 -22.57 10.03
CA LYS A 205 -7.91 -23.31 11.26
C LYS A 205 -8.96 -24.37 11.59
N GLN A 206 -10.25 -24.09 11.38
CA GLN A 206 -11.31 -25.08 11.60
C GLN A 206 -11.17 -26.28 10.66
N ALA A 207 -10.91 -26.04 9.38
CA ALA A 207 -10.72 -27.13 8.43
C ALA A 207 -9.47 -27.97 8.72
N GLU A 208 -8.37 -27.35 9.17
CA GLU A 208 -7.20 -28.09 9.65
C GLU A 208 -7.54 -29.00 10.83
N MET A 209 -8.32 -28.50 11.79
CA MET A 209 -8.77 -29.29 12.95
C MET A 209 -9.69 -30.47 12.55
N GLU A 210 -10.57 -30.27 11.58
CA GLU A 210 -11.44 -31.34 11.04
C GLU A 210 -10.63 -32.44 10.34
N VAL A 211 -9.63 -32.08 9.54
CA VAL A 211 -8.74 -33.05 8.88
C VAL A 211 -7.94 -33.88 9.90
N VAL A 212 -7.48 -33.25 10.98
CA VAL A 212 -6.77 -33.95 12.07
C VAL A 212 -7.69 -34.90 12.83
N ALA A 213 -8.96 -34.52 13.04
CA ALA A 213 -9.95 -35.36 13.71
C ALA A 213 -10.35 -36.58 12.88
N ASP A 214 -10.42 -36.45 11.56
CA ASP A 214 -10.80 -37.52 10.63
C ASP A 214 -9.64 -38.44 10.24
N THR A 215 -8.39 -38.05 10.49
CA THR A 215 -7.24 -38.93 10.28
C THR A 215 -7.21 -39.97 11.40
N PRO A 216 -7.51 -41.26 11.13
CA PRO A 216 -7.51 -42.29 12.17
C PRO A 216 -6.14 -42.29 12.82
N SER A 217 -6.12 -42.09 14.15
CA SER A 217 -4.91 -42.12 14.96
C SER A 217 -4.15 -43.41 14.65
N VAL A 218 -3.17 -43.31 13.74
CA VAL A 218 -2.17 -44.35 13.56
C VAL A 218 -1.41 -44.30 14.87
N ALA A 219 -1.74 -45.20 15.78
CA ALA A 219 -1.12 -45.31 17.08
C ALA A 219 0.39 -45.29 16.86
N LYS A 220 1.02 -44.12 17.11
CA LYS A 220 2.48 -44.00 17.08
C LYS A 220 2.97 -45.10 18.02
N PRO A 221 3.89 -45.99 17.59
CA PRO A 221 4.42 -47.01 18.48
C PRO A 221 4.97 -46.28 19.70
N VAL A 222 4.34 -46.50 20.85
CA VAL A 222 4.84 -46.00 22.12
C VAL A 222 6.16 -46.71 22.34
N LEU A 223 7.25 -46.07 21.92
CA LEU A 223 8.59 -46.43 22.35
C LEU A 223 8.59 -46.22 23.87
N ALA A 224 8.41 -47.32 24.59
CA ALA A 224 8.50 -47.38 26.04
C ALA A 224 9.86 -46.84 26.48
N ARG A 225 9.88 -45.55 26.86
CA ARG A 225 10.97 -44.96 27.63
C ARG A 225 10.64 -45.14 29.10
N THR A 226 11.56 -45.80 29.77
CA THR A 226 11.61 -46.12 31.19
C THR A 226 11.54 -44.88 32.09
N ASP A 227 10.65 -44.95 33.07
CA ASP A 227 10.72 -44.41 34.43
C ASP A 227 11.38 -43.03 34.60
N THR A 228 10.67 -41.98 34.22
CA THR A 228 10.75 -40.69 34.92
C THR A 228 9.40 -39.99 34.77
N GLU A 229 8.57 -40.05 35.82
CA GLU A 229 7.30 -39.32 35.90
C GLU A 229 7.57 -37.81 35.94
N VAL A 230 7.74 -37.21 34.76
CA VAL A 230 7.52 -35.78 34.58
C VAL A 230 6.02 -35.62 34.40
N ILE A 231 5.34 -35.16 35.45
CA ILE A 231 3.93 -34.74 35.39
C ILE A 231 3.91 -33.50 34.47
N ALA A 232 3.76 -33.72 33.17
CA ALA A 232 3.51 -32.66 32.21
C ALA A 232 2.23 -31.94 32.66
N ARG A 233 2.33 -30.64 32.99
CA ARG A 233 1.14 -29.82 33.16
C ARG A 233 0.29 -29.98 31.89
N PRO A 234 -1.02 -30.28 32.00
CA PRO A 234 -1.88 -30.23 30.82
C PRO A 234 -1.75 -28.83 30.23
N GLU A 235 -1.35 -28.75 28.96
CA GLU A 235 -1.39 -27.50 28.22
C GLU A 235 -2.80 -26.94 28.34
N PRO A 236 -2.98 -25.66 28.70
CA PRO A 236 -4.30 -25.07 28.78
C PRO A 236 -5.00 -25.28 27.43
N GLU A 237 -6.20 -25.86 27.45
CA GLU A 237 -6.99 -26.02 26.23
C GLU A 237 -7.08 -24.64 25.54
N PRO A 238 -6.71 -24.53 24.26
CA PRO A 238 -6.69 -23.25 23.58
C PRO A 238 -8.09 -22.64 23.65
N GLU A 239 -8.20 -21.41 24.15
CA GLU A 239 -9.49 -20.74 24.26
C GLU A 239 -10.21 -20.78 22.89
N PRO A 240 -11.50 -21.11 22.87
CA PRO A 240 -12.25 -21.20 21.62
C PRO A 240 -12.21 -19.86 20.92
N VAL A 241 -11.63 -19.83 19.72
CA VAL A 241 -11.56 -18.62 18.89
C VAL A 241 -12.99 -18.18 18.58
N LYS A 242 -13.41 -17.05 19.13
CA LYS A 242 -14.75 -16.51 18.92
C LYS A 242 -15.00 -16.31 17.42
N ALA A 243 -16.11 -16.88 16.92
CA ALA A 243 -16.51 -16.69 15.54
C ALA A 243 -16.67 -15.19 15.22
N PRO A 244 -16.21 -14.72 14.04
CA PRO A 244 -16.36 -13.32 13.66
C PRO A 244 -17.84 -12.91 13.50
N ASP A 245 -18.18 -11.65 13.76
CA ASP A 245 -19.53 -11.12 13.56
C ASP A 245 -19.83 -10.95 12.06
N PRO A 246 -20.83 -11.66 11.49
CA PRO A 246 -21.16 -11.57 10.07
C PRO A 246 -21.46 -10.14 9.58
N ALA A 247 -22.13 -9.32 10.39
CA ALA A 247 -22.45 -7.95 10.00
C ALA A 247 -21.20 -7.06 9.94
N GLN A 248 -20.27 -7.28 10.88
CA GLN A 248 -18.99 -6.58 10.90
C GLN A 248 -18.12 -6.96 9.70
N VAL A 249 -18.05 -8.25 9.36
CA VAL A 249 -17.31 -8.73 8.18
C VAL A 249 -17.94 -8.19 6.88
N ARG A 250 -19.28 -8.18 6.79
CA ARG A 250 -19.99 -7.59 5.64
C ARG A 250 -19.65 -6.11 5.44
N ASP A 251 -19.67 -5.31 6.52
CA ASP A 251 -19.30 -3.90 6.43
C ASP A 251 -17.81 -3.72 6.08
N ALA A 252 -16.93 -4.56 6.65
CA ALA A 252 -15.51 -4.53 6.33
C ALA A 252 -15.23 -4.80 4.84
N LEU A 253 -15.87 -5.80 4.25
CA LEU A 253 -15.80 -6.08 2.81
C LEU A 253 -16.23 -4.85 1.99
N TRP A 254 -17.38 -4.24 2.30
CA TRP A 254 -17.83 -3.03 1.59
C TRP A 254 -16.94 -1.80 1.84
N ARG A 255 -16.20 -1.75 2.94
CA ARG A 255 -15.26 -0.66 3.24
C ARG A 255 -13.90 -0.83 2.54
N LEU A 256 -13.65 -1.99 1.93
CA LEU A 256 -12.61 -2.16 0.92
C LEU A 256 -12.99 -1.54 -0.44
N PHE A 257 -14.19 -0.97 -0.57
CA PHE A 257 -14.62 -0.14 -1.70
C PHE A 257 -14.76 1.34 -1.30
N SER A 258 -14.18 2.24 -2.10
CA SER A 258 -14.25 3.69 -1.88
C SER A 258 -15.42 4.30 -2.66
N PHE A 259 -16.60 4.32 -2.04
CA PHE A 259 -17.81 4.92 -2.62
C PHE A 259 -17.62 6.41 -2.96
N ASP A 260 -16.92 7.17 -2.12
CA ASP A 260 -16.64 8.60 -2.39
C ASP A 260 -15.80 8.78 -3.67
N ALA A 261 -14.74 7.97 -3.83
CA ALA A 261 -13.89 8.01 -5.01
C ALA A 261 -14.66 7.63 -6.28
N ALA A 262 -15.43 6.54 -6.23
CA ALA A 262 -16.22 6.07 -7.37
C ALA A 262 -17.32 7.08 -7.76
N LEU A 263 -18.14 7.52 -6.81
CA LEU A 263 -19.26 8.43 -7.06
C LEU A 263 -18.80 9.78 -7.62
N ARG A 264 -17.66 10.29 -7.16
CA ARG A 264 -17.07 11.54 -7.66
C ARG A 264 -16.86 11.54 -9.17
N GLU A 265 -16.44 10.42 -9.75
CA GLU A 265 -16.13 10.32 -11.18
C GLU A 265 -17.34 9.96 -12.06
N THR A 266 -18.44 9.54 -11.44
CA THR A 266 -19.65 9.09 -12.15
C THR A 266 -20.58 10.22 -12.61
N ALA A 267 -20.34 11.46 -12.17
CA ALA A 267 -21.23 12.59 -12.42
C ALA A 267 -22.66 12.39 -11.87
N VAL A 268 -22.82 11.60 -10.80
CA VAL A 268 -24.14 11.24 -10.24
C VAL A 268 -25.02 12.43 -9.86
N VAL A 269 -24.41 13.53 -9.43
CA VAL A 269 -25.13 14.76 -9.08
C VAL A 269 -25.89 15.34 -10.28
N TYR A 270 -25.32 15.23 -11.49
CA TYR A 270 -25.97 15.67 -12.73
C TYR A 270 -27.09 14.71 -13.16
N ALA A 271 -26.92 13.40 -12.91
CA ALA A 271 -27.97 12.42 -13.17
C ALA A 271 -29.21 12.63 -12.28
N LEU A 272 -29.01 13.11 -11.05
CA LEU A 272 -30.08 13.37 -10.09
C LEU A 272 -30.69 14.77 -10.21
N SER A 273 -29.94 15.77 -10.69
CA SER A 273 -30.40 17.16 -10.77
C SER A 273 -29.98 17.85 -12.07
N LYS A 274 -30.98 18.14 -12.91
CA LYS A 274 -30.81 19.00 -14.10
C LYS A 274 -30.35 20.42 -13.74
N GLN A 275 -30.69 20.92 -12.55
CA GLN A 275 -30.24 22.24 -12.10
C GLN A 275 -28.75 22.24 -11.83
N ALA A 276 -28.20 21.17 -11.24
CA ALA A 276 -26.78 21.06 -10.97
C ALA A 276 -25.94 21.13 -12.26
N ALA A 277 -26.43 20.57 -13.37
CA ALA A 277 -25.77 20.65 -14.68
C ALA A 277 -25.75 22.06 -15.29
N ASN A 278 -26.75 22.88 -14.97
CA ASN A 278 -26.84 24.25 -15.48
C ASN A 278 -26.06 25.25 -14.61
N GLN A 279 -25.80 24.93 -13.35
CA GLN A 279 -25.12 25.83 -12.42
C GLN A 279 -23.72 26.26 -12.89
N PRO A 280 -22.82 25.37 -13.37
CA PRO A 280 -21.51 25.79 -13.92
C PRO A 280 -21.64 26.80 -15.07
N ARG A 281 -22.65 26.65 -15.92
CA ARG A 281 -22.93 27.58 -17.03
C ARG A 281 -23.40 28.94 -16.53
N VAL A 282 -24.23 28.96 -15.49
CA VAL A 282 -24.67 30.20 -14.84
C VAL A 282 -23.47 30.88 -14.17
N ASP A 283 -22.69 30.14 -13.39
CA ASP A 283 -21.51 30.65 -12.69
C ASP A 283 -20.48 31.22 -13.67
N THR A 284 -20.22 30.53 -14.79
CA THR A 284 -19.33 31.02 -15.85
C THR A 284 -19.81 32.35 -16.43
N LYS A 285 -21.11 32.48 -16.72
CA LYS A 285 -21.68 33.74 -17.22
C LYS A 285 -21.59 34.86 -16.19
N GLU A 286 -21.77 34.55 -14.90
CA GLU A 286 -21.61 35.52 -13.81
C GLU A 286 -20.16 36.00 -13.69
N VAL A 287 -19.18 35.09 -13.71
CA VAL A 287 -17.74 35.42 -13.68
C VAL A 287 -17.33 36.21 -14.93
N GLU A 288 -17.81 35.84 -16.12
CA GLU A 288 -17.57 36.61 -17.36
C GLU A 288 -18.11 38.04 -17.27
N LYS A 289 -19.33 38.21 -16.75
CA LYS A 289 -19.94 39.52 -16.55
C LYS A 289 -19.08 40.40 -15.64
N LEU A 290 -18.61 39.85 -14.52
CA LEU A 290 -17.72 40.56 -13.59
C LEU A 290 -16.37 40.91 -14.24
N ALA A 291 -15.78 39.98 -15.00
CA ALA A 291 -14.53 40.21 -15.70
C ALA A 291 -14.66 41.33 -16.74
N ILE A 292 -15.76 41.38 -17.49
CA ILE A 292 -16.05 42.44 -18.47
C ILE A 292 -16.18 43.80 -17.76
N GLN A 293 -16.92 43.85 -16.64
CA GLN A 293 -17.09 45.08 -15.85
C GLN A 293 -15.73 45.57 -15.31
N LEU A 294 -14.94 44.69 -14.70
CA LEU A 294 -13.62 45.02 -14.17
C LEU A 294 -12.65 45.45 -15.27
N THR A 295 -12.63 44.75 -16.40
CA THR A 295 -11.77 45.11 -17.55
C THR A 295 -12.14 46.47 -18.13
N LYS A 296 -13.44 46.81 -18.17
CA LYS A 296 -13.90 48.15 -18.57
C LYS A 296 -13.35 49.23 -17.64
N HIS A 297 -13.38 48.99 -16.32
CA HIS A 297 -12.77 49.90 -15.35
C HIS A 297 -11.26 50.03 -15.52
N LEU A 298 -10.55 48.92 -15.78
CA LEU A 298 -9.12 48.94 -16.07
C LEU A 298 -8.76 49.72 -17.35
N LYS A 299 -9.70 49.87 -18.30
CA LYS A 299 -9.50 50.65 -19.54
C LYS A 299 -9.81 52.15 -19.36
N GLN A 300 -10.82 52.47 -18.55
CA GLN A 300 -11.32 53.84 -18.39
C GLN A 300 -10.55 54.58 -17.29
N ARG A 301 -9.36 55.11 -17.61
CA ARG A 301 -8.49 55.85 -16.67
C ARG A 301 -9.09 57.13 -16.05
N LYS A 302 -10.26 57.62 -16.48
CA LYS A 302 -10.68 59.04 -16.25
C LYS A 302 -12.12 59.31 -15.78
N SER A 303 -12.94 58.33 -15.39
CA SER A 303 -14.34 58.64 -14.99
C SER A 303 -14.75 57.94 -13.67
N PHE A 304 -14.82 58.75 -12.61
CA PHE A 304 -15.17 58.41 -11.23
C PHE A 304 -16.68 58.14 -11.07
N VAL A 305 -17.13 56.93 -11.38
CA VAL A 305 -18.13 56.24 -10.54
C VAL A 305 -17.66 54.79 -10.47
N LEU A 306 -16.58 54.61 -9.70
CA LEU A 306 -16.02 53.30 -9.45
C LEU A 306 -16.96 52.59 -8.45
N LYS A 307 -17.56 51.47 -8.89
CA LYS A 307 -18.19 50.46 -8.02
C LYS A 307 -17.29 49.22 -7.73
N PRO A 308 -15.95 49.31 -7.55
CA PRO A 308 -15.09 48.18 -7.21
C PRO A 308 -15.59 47.40 -6.01
N THR A 309 -16.15 48.07 -5.01
CA THR A 309 -16.71 47.42 -3.82
C THR A 309 -17.81 46.42 -4.20
N GLN A 310 -18.71 46.79 -5.13
CA GLN A 310 -19.76 45.89 -5.61
C GLN A 310 -19.19 44.70 -6.40
N ILE A 311 -18.21 44.95 -7.29
CA ILE A 311 -17.53 43.89 -8.06
C ILE A 311 -16.79 42.94 -7.10
N LYS A 312 -16.11 43.47 -6.08
CA LYS A 312 -15.41 42.72 -5.06
C LYS A 312 -16.39 41.84 -4.28
N GLU A 313 -17.48 42.40 -3.75
CA GLU A 313 -18.48 41.67 -2.97
C GLU A 313 -19.19 40.58 -3.79
N GLU A 314 -19.48 40.82 -5.08
CA GLU A 314 -20.05 39.81 -5.97
C GLU A 314 -19.03 38.70 -6.30
N ALA A 315 -17.78 39.07 -6.59
CA ALA A 315 -16.70 38.11 -6.84
C ALA A 315 -16.34 37.29 -5.59
N GLU A 316 -16.41 37.89 -4.40
CA GLU A 316 -16.21 37.21 -3.12
C GLU A 316 -17.34 36.23 -2.82
N ARG A 317 -18.61 36.63 -3.01
CA ARG A 317 -19.75 35.71 -2.88
C ARG A 317 -19.63 34.52 -3.83
N LEU A 318 -19.22 34.77 -5.08
CA LEU A 318 -18.94 33.71 -6.05
C LEU A 318 -17.78 32.84 -5.61
N ALA A 319 -16.63 33.42 -5.25
CA ALA A 319 -15.46 32.66 -4.84
C ALA A 319 -15.76 31.80 -3.61
N THR A 320 -16.50 32.31 -2.61
CA THR A 320 -16.93 31.55 -1.44
C THR A 320 -17.86 30.40 -1.82
N ARG A 321 -18.84 30.63 -2.71
CA ARG A 321 -19.73 29.58 -3.22
C ARG A 321 -18.97 28.50 -4.00
N LEU A 322 -17.98 28.92 -4.80
CA LEU A 322 -17.18 28.05 -5.66
C LEU A 322 -16.07 27.33 -4.91
N TYR A 323 -15.63 27.83 -3.76
CA TYR A 323 -14.56 27.24 -2.95
C TYR A 323 -14.89 25.80 -2.54
N ASP A 324 -16.16 25.54 -2.21
CA ASP A 324 -16.66 24.21 -1.86
C ASP A 324 -16.94 23.33 -3.09
N SER A 325 -17.05 23.93 -4.28
CA SER A 325 -17.30 23.26 -5.56
C SER A 325 -15.98 22.91 -6.26
N LYS A 326 -15.31 21.89 -5.74
CA LYS A 326 -14.04 21.38 -6.28
C LYS A 326 -14.00 21.10 -7.80
N PRO A 327 -15.10 20.71 -8.49
CA PRO A 327 -15.13 20.56 -9.95
C PRO A 327 -15.07 21.88 -10.76
N GLN A 328 -14.99 23.03 -10.10
CA GLN A 328 -15.02 24.36 -10.71
C GLN A 328 -13.79 25.18 -10.31
N GLN A 329 -12.61 24.57 -10.33
CA GLN A 329 -11.38 25.17 -9.81
C GLN A 329 -10.98 26.42 -10.59
N TYR A 330 -11.15 26.43 -11.91
CA TYR A 330 -10.77 27.58 -12.74
C TYR A 330 -11.79 28.70 -12.62
N LEU A 331 -13.07 28.38 -12.45
CA LEU A 331 -14.10 29.37 -12.10
C LEU A 331 -13.78 30.03 -10.76
N TRP A 332 -13.40 29.25 -9.75
CA TRP A 332 -12.97 29.78 -8.46
C TRP A 332 -11.73 30.67 -8.59
N LYS A 333 -10.69 30.23 -9.33
CA LYS A 333 -9.49 31.04 -9.58
C LYS A 333 -9.80 32.35 -10.30
N ALA A 334 -10.68 32.31 -11.32
CA ALA A 334 -11.13 33.49 -12.03
C ALA A 334 -11.86 34.46 -11.08
N ALA A 335 -12.85 33.96 -10.32
CA ALA A 335 -13.59 34.77 -9.34
C ALA A 335 -12.68 35.38 -8.26
N ASN A 336 -11.75 34.59 -7.71
CA ASN A 336 -10.80 35.07 -6.70
C ASN A 336 -9.80 36.08 -7.28
N THR A 337 -9.36 35.91 -8.53
CA THR A 337 -8.51 36.88 -9.22
C THR A 337 -9.25 38.20 -9.44
N ILE A 338 -10.50 38.15 -9.92
CA ILE A 338 -11.36 39.34 -10.07
C ILE A 338 -11.54 40.04 -8.72
N LYS A 339 -11.81 39.29 -7.65
CA LYS A 339 -11.92 39.83 -6.28
C LYS A 339 -10.66 40.60 -5.88
N ASN A 340 -9.49 39.99 -6.04
CA ASN A 340 -8.21 40.58 -5.64
C ASN A 340 -7.87 41.83 -6.47
N VAL A 341 -8.16 41.81 -7.77
CA VAL A 341 -7.93 42.97 -8.65
C VAL A 341 -8.90 44.10 -8.34
N ALA A 342 -10.17 43.78 -8.04
CA ALA A 342 -11.15 44.79 -7.63
C ALA A 342 -10.76 45.45 -6.29
N ASP A 343 -10.23 44.67 -5.35
CA ASP A 343 -9.73 45.16 -4.05
C ASP A 343 -8.51 46.09 -4.20
N GLN A 344 -7.58 45.74 -5.10
CA GLN A 344 -6.33 46.46 -5.31
C GLN A 344 -6.40 47.50 -6.43
N LEU A 345 -7.57 47.78 -6.98
CA LEU A 345 -7.72 48.52 -8.23
C LEU A 345 -7.04 49.90 -8.20
N VAL A 346 -7.16 50.62 -7.08
CA VAL A 346 -6.55 51.96 -6.90
C VAL A 346 -5.02 51.90 -6.99
N LEU A 347 -4.40 50.85 -6.45
CA LEU A 347 -2.96 50.66 -6.46
C LEU A 347 -2.44 50.21 -7.84
N ILE A 348 -3.24 49.41 -8.55
CA ILE A 348 -2.86 48.81 -9.84
C ILE A 348 -2.96 49.82 -10.99
N LEU A 349 -3.89 50.78 -10.95
CA LEU A 349 -4.11 51.74 -12.04
C LEU A 349 -2.89 52.63 -12.35
N GLY A 350 -1.94 52.77 -11.42
CA GLY A 350 -0.67 53.48 -11.61
C GLY A 350 0.41 52.68 -12.35
N ASP A 351 0.23 51.37 -12.53
CA ASP A 351 1.22 50.47 -13.14
C ASP A 351 0.63 49.75 -14.37
N PRO A 352 0.94 50.22 -15.60
CA PRO A 352 0.42 49.63 -16.83
C PRO A 352 0.80 48.16 -17.01
N THR A 353 1.97 47.73 -16.52
CA THR A 353 2.46 46.35 -16.65
C THR A 353 1.64 45.42 -15.77
N ARG A 354 1.33 45.85 -14.53
CA ARG A 354 0.43 45.09 -13.64
C ARG A 354 -0.98 44.99 -14.20
N VAL A 355 -1.53 46.08 -14.75
CA VAL A 355 -2.85 46.06 -15.40
C VAL A 355 -2.91 45.01 -16.50
N GLU A 356 -1.89 44.95 -17.36
CA GLU A 356 -1.86 43.99 -18.46
C GLU A 356 -1.68 42.55 -17.98
N GLY A 357 -0.83 42.32 -16.97
CA GLY A 357 -0.68 41.02 -16.31
C GLY A 357 -2.01 40.47 -15.78
N TYR A 358 -2.76 41.28 -15.02
CA TYR A 358 -4.06 40.84 -14.49
C TYR A 358 -5.11 40.62 -15.57
N ARG A 359 -5.12 41.42 -16.64
CA ARG A 359 -6.04 41.17 -17.78
C ARG A 359 -5.75 39.84 -18.43
N LYS A 360 -4.47 39.53 -18.63
CA LYS A 360 -4.03 38.24 -19.16
C LYS A 360 -4.45 37.10 -18.24
N ASP A 361 -4.17 37.19 -16.94
CA ASP A 361 -4.54 36.15 -15.97
C ASP A 361 -6.06 35.90 -15.95
N ILE A 362 -6.87 36.96 -15.93
CA ILE A 362 -8.35 36.85 -15.98
C ILE A 362 -8.78 36.19 -17.29
N ALA A 363 -8.22 36.59 -18.43
CA ALA A 363 -8.57 36.01 -19.73
C ALA A 363 -8.19 34.51 -19.79
N ASP A 364 -6.99 34.16 -19.34
CA ASP A 364 -6.48 32.79 -19.30
C ASP A 364 -7.37 31.91 -18.41
N TYR A 365 -7.71 32.37 -17.20
CA TYR A 365 -8.62 31.63 -16.31
C TYR A 365 -10.04 31.50 -16.87
N LEU A 366 -10.57 32.52 -17.56
CA LEU A 366 -11.88 32.42 -18.20
C LEU A 366 -11.91 31.41 -19.34
N VAL A 367 -10.84 31.32 -20.14
CA VAL A 367 -10.72 30.30 -21.19
C VAL A 367 -10.74 28.91 -20.57
N LEU A 368 -9.99 28.69 -19.49
CA LEU A 368 -9.96 27.42 -18.76
C LEU A 368 -11.31 27.10 -18.10
N ALA A 369 -11.97 28.09 -17.49
CA ALA A 369 -13.29 27.96 -16.87
C ALA A 369 -14.38 27.60 -17.89
N LYS A 370 -14.32 28.17 -19.10
CA LYS A 370 -15.21 27.80 -20.22
C LYS A 370 -15.01 26.36 -20.65
N ALA A 371 -13.74 25.93 -20.78
CA ALA A 371 -13.41 24.56 -21.12
C ALA A 371 -13.90 23.58 -20.03
N GLU A 372 -13.68 23.91 -18.75
CA GLU A 372 -14.17 23.16 -17.59
C GLU A 372 -15.70 23.05 -17.62
N THR A 373 -16.42 24.16 -17.82
CA THR A 373 -17.89 24.20 -17.89
C THR A 373 -18.46 23.44 -19.08
N GLN A 374 -17.79 23.49 -20.23
CA GLN A 374 -18.15 22.66 -21.37
C GLN A 374 -17.92 21.18 -21.05
N GLY A 375 -16.83 20.84 -20.36
CA GLY A 375 -16.58 19.49 -19.85
C GLY A 375 -17.69 19.00 -18.91
N GLU A 376 -18.09 19.82 -17.93
CA GLU A 376 -19.20 19.49 -17.02
C GLU A 376 -20.55 19.38 -17.74
N THR A 377 -20.78 20.20 -18.75
CA THR A 377 -21.96 20.06 -19.64
C THR A 377 -21.93 18.72 -20.34
N ASN A 378 -20.80 18.33 -20.94
CA ASN A 378 -20.68 17.07 -21.66
C ASN A 378 -20.90 15.89 -20.70
N LYS A 379 -20.34 15.96 -19.48
CA LYS A 379 -20.61 14.97 -18.42
C LYS A 379 -22.09 14.88 -18.07
N ALA A 380 -22.79 16.01 -18.03
CA ALA A 380 -24.21 16.06 -17.68
C ALA A 380 -25.12 15.42 -18.75
N THR A 381 -24.78 15.53 -20.03
CA THR A 381 -25.55 14.94 -21.13
C THR A 381 -25.69 13.42 -20.97
N ASP A 382 -24.58 12.76 -20.62
CA ASP A 382 -24.51 11.30 -20.52
C ASP A 382 -24.46 10.81 -19.07
N ALA A 383 -24.83 11.66 -18.09
CA ALA A 383 -24.58 11.40 -16.67
C ALA A 383 -25.21 10.09 -16.16
N SER A 384 -26.44 9.78 -16.57
CA SER A 384 -27.12 8.55 -16.16
C SER A 384 -26.45 7.30 -16.74
N GLU A 385 -26.06 7.33 -18.02
CA GLU A 385 -25.35 6.23 -18.66
C GLU A 385 -23.96 6.05 -18.05
N ARG A 386 -23.22 7.15 -17.90
CA ARG A 386 -21.90 7.20 -17.27
C ARG A 386 -21.95 6.62 -15.87
N PHE A 387 -22.93 7.02 -15.05
CA PHE A 387 -23.14 6.47 -13.72
C PHE A 387 -23.37 4.96 -13.77
N ALA A 388 -24.35 4.51 -14.56
CA ALA A 388 -24.72 3.10 -14.62
C ALA A 388 -23.53 2.23 -15.05
N LYS A 389 -22.82 2.60 -16.12
CA LYS A 389 -21.69 1.83 -16.67
C LYS A 389 -20.42 1.85 -15.83
N ILE A 390 -20.12 2.96 -15.15
CA ILE A 390 -18.96 3.04 -14.26
C ILE A 390 -19.27 2.27 -12.97
N MET A 391 -20.41 2.55 -12.33
CA MET A 391 -20.73 1.93 -11.05
C MET A 391 -21.01 0.44 -11.17
N SER A 392 -21.66 -0.03 -12.26
CA SER A 392 -21.87 -1.47 -12.46
C SER A 392 -20.54 -2.20 -12.52
N HIS A 393 -19.62 -1.72 -13.36
CA HIS A 393 -18.29 -2.29 -13.51
C HIS A 393 -17.51 -2.31 -12.20
N LEU A 394 -17.44 -1.17 -11.50
CA LEU A 394 -16.66 -1.06 -10.26
C LEU A 394 -17.23 -1.89 -9.11
N LEU A 395 -18.55 -1.92 -8.93
CA LEU A 395 -19.20 -2.71 -7.87
C LEU A 395 -19.10 -4.21 -8.16
N HIS A 396 -19.34 -4.59 -9.41
CA HIS A 396 -19.21 -5.97 -9.85
C HIS A 396 -17.79 -6.48 -9.67
N GLU A 397 -16.80 -5.71 -10.14
CA GLU A 397 -15.39 -6.08 -10.01
C GLU A 397 -14.97 -6.14 -8.54
N HIS A 398 -15.44 -5.21 -7.70
CA HIS A 398 -15.21 -5.30 -6.25
C HIS A 398 -15.76 -6.60 -5.65
N GLN A 399 -17.01 -6.95 -5.98
CA GLN A 399 -17.61 -8.17 -5.48
C GLN A 399 -16.88 -9.42 -5.96
N ARG A 400 -16.51 -9.45 -7.25
CA ARG A 400 -15.73 -10.53 -7.86
C ARG A 400 -14.37 -10.71 -7.19
N LEU A 401 -13.61 -9.64 -7.01
CA LEU A 401 -12.29 -9.71 -6.40
C LEU A 401 -12.37 -10.12 -4.92
N CYS A 402 -13.37 -9.63 -4.17
CA CYS A 402 -13.61 -10.08 -2.80
C CYS A 402 -13.97 -11.57 -2.73
N ALA A 403 -14.79 -12.09 -3.65
CA ALA A 403 -15.13 -13.51 -3.71
C ALA A 403 -13.91 -14.40 -4.01
N ILE A 404 -12.98 -13.91 -4.83
CA ILE A 404 -11.72 -14.60 -5.14
C ILE A 404 -10.77 -14.60 -3.93
N ALA A 405 -10.54 -13.44 -3.34
CA ALA A 405 -9.55 -13.28 -2.28
C ALA A 405 -10.04 -13.81 -0.92
N TYR A 406 -11.33 -13.65 -0.63
CA TYR A 406 -11.92 -13.89 0.70
C TYR A 406 -13.24 -14.69 0.61
N PRO A 407 -13.22 -15.90 0.03
CA PRO A 407 -14.43 -16.67 -0.21
C PRO A 407 -15.23 -16.95 1.07
N GLN A 408 -14.56 -17.26 2.18
CA GLN A 408 -15.25 -17.60 3.43
C GLN A 408 -15.92 -16.37 4.08
N SER A 409 -15.25 -15.22 4.02
CA SER A 409 -15.78 -13.95 4.50
C SER A 409 -16.99 -13.51 3.68
N VAL A 410 -16.93 -13.67 2.36
CA VAL A 410 -18.04 -13.37 1.45
C VAL A 410 -19.25 -14.26 1.75
N ARG A 411 -19.03 -15.57 1.88
CA ARG A 411 -20.06 -16.57 2.19
C ARG A 411 -20.69 -16.32 3.56
N MET A 412 -19.88 -16.30 4.62
CA MET A 412 -20.36 -16.22 6.01
C MET A 412 -21.15 -14.93 6.27
N SER A 413 -20.73 -13.81 5.66
CA SER A 413 -21.35 -12.51 5.89
C SER A 413 -22.58 -12.23 5.02
N GLY A 414 -22.94 -13.14 4.09
CA GLY A 414 -23.98 -12.91 3.10
C GLY A 414 -23.71 -11.68 2.24
N PHE A 415 -22.45 -11.46 1.88
CA PHE A 415 -22.00 -10.25 1.19
C PHE A 415 -22.66 -10.06 -0.17
N LEU A 416 -22.97 -11.17 -0.85
CA LEU A 416 -23.64 -11.22 -2.15
C LEU A 416 -25.17 -11.38 -2.02
N ASP A 417 -25.74 -11.43 -0.82
CA ASP A 417 -27.17 -11.70 -0.64
C ASP A 417 -28.02 -10.42 -0.66
N PRO A 418 -29.24 -10.48 -1.22
CA PRO A 418 -29.92 -11.68 -1.78
C PRO A 418 -29.47 -12.07 -3.20
N THR A 419 -28.96 -11.12 -3.96
CA THR A 419 -28.23 -11.34 -5.21
C THR A 419 -27.10 -10.31 -5.29
N PRO A 420 -26.00 -10.56 -6.02
CA PRO A 420 -24.89 -9.61 -6.10
C PRO A 420 -25.33 -8.20 -6.49
N ALA A 421 -26.21 -8.10 -7.51
CA ALA A 421 -26.74 -6.82 -7.99
C ALA A 421 -27.58 -6.10 -6.92
N GLU A 422 -28.46 -6.82 -6.20
CA GLU A 422 -29.31 -6.21 -5.17
C GLU A 422 -28.51 -5.81 -3.93
N ALA A 423 -27.52 -6.61 -3.53
CA ALA A 423 -26.59 -6.28 -2.45
C ALA A 423 -25.81 -4.98 -2.77
N ALA A 424 -25.28 -4.89 -4.00
CA ALA A 424 -24.54 -3.72 -4.47
C ALA A 424 -25.41 -2.45 -4.51
N ILE A 425 -26.63 -2.54 -5.07
CA ILE A 425 -27.56 -1.40 -5.13
C ILE A 425 -27.98 -0.95 -3.74
N THR A 426 -28.25 -1.90 -2.84
CA THR A 426 -28.65 -1.60 -1.45
C THR A 426 -27.54 -0.86 -0.72
N ARG A 427 -26.30 -1.34 -0.80
CA ARG A 427 -25.16 -0.64 -0.19
C ARG A 427 -24.93 0.73 -0.83
N LEU A 428 -24.97 0.82 -2.16
CA LEU A 428 -24.76 2.07 -2.87
C LEU A 428 -25.78 3.13 -2.47
N ARG A 429 -27.08 2.77 -2.37
CA ARG A 429 -28.15 3.67 -1.90
C ARG A 429 -27.82 4.26 -0.53
N ALA A 430 -27.41 3.42 0.42
CA ALA A 430 -27.07 3.86 1.77
C ALA A 430 -25.87 4.83 1.78
N GLU A 431 -24.80 4.52 1.06
CA GLU A 431 -23.61 5.38 0.99
C GLU A 431 -23.89 6.67 0.22
N MET A 432 -24.72 6.65 -0.83
CA MET A 432 -25.14 7.87 -1.53
C MET A 432 -25.95 8.82 -0.66
N LEU A 433 -26.87 8.30 0.18
CA LEU A 433 -27.61 9.14 1.13
C LEU A 433 -26.69 9.80 2.15
N LYS A 434 -25.66 9.07 2.60
CA LYS A 434 -24.64 9.57 3.53
C LYS A 434 -23.74 10.64 2.89
N LEU A 435 -23.27 10.40 1.66
CA LEU A 435 -22.30 11.27 0.97
C LEU A 435 -22.97 12.47 0.28
N HIS A 436 -24.24 12.34 -0.12
CA HIS A 436 -24.99 13.37 -0.82
C HIS A 436 -26.35 13.67 -0.16
N PRO A 437 -26.38 14.10 1.11
CA PRO A 437 -27.63 14.32 1.85
C PRO A 437 -28.54 15.36 1.18
N LYS A 438 -27.96 16.35 0.47
CA LYS A 438 -28.72 17.34 -0.32
C LYS A 438 -29.53 16.73 -1.47
N GLN A 439 -29.21 15.50 -1.89
CA GLN A 439 -29.90 14.78 -2.95
C GLN A 439 -30.84 13.69 -2.44
N ALA A 440 -31.07 13.57 -1.13
CA ALA A 440 -31.91 12.52 -0.54
C ALA A 440 -33.32 12.48 -1.15
N ALA A 441 -33.95 13.65 -1.37
CA ALA A 441 -35.26 13.74 -2.01
C ALA A 441 -35.25 13.24 -3.47
N ALA A 442 -34.21 13.57 -4.25
CA ALA A 442 -34.06 13.12 -5.63
C ALA A 442 -33.79 11.61 -5.72
N LEU A 443 -33.01 11.08 -4.77
CA LEU A 443 -32.70 9.65 -4.64
C LEU A 443 -33.93 8.82 -4.27
N ALA A 444 -34.82 9.34 -3.42
CA ALA A 444 -36.07 8.68 -3.06
C ALA A 444 -37.16 8.81 -4.14
N GLY A 445 -37.02 9.79 -5.05
CA GLY A 445 -37.99 10.06 -6.12
C GLY A 445 -37.71 9.33 -7.44
N ALA A 446 -38.49 9.68 -8.46
CA ALA A 446 -38.39 9.09 -9.80
C ALA A 446 -36.98 9.15 -10.45
N PRO A 447 -36.17 10.22 -10.29
CA PRO A 447 -34.81 10.25 -10.82
C PRO A 447 -33.93 9.14 -10.22
N GLY A 448 -33.96 8.97 -8.90
CA GLY A 448 -33.24 7.91 -8.20
C GLY A 448 -33.69 6.52 -8.64
N THR A 449 -35.01 6.27 -8.71
CA THR A 449 -35.54 4.99 -9.19
C THR A 449 -35.01 4.63 -10.58
N LYS A 450 -35.11 5.54 -11.55
CA LYS A 450 -34.60 5.32 -12.91
C LYS A 450 -33.10 5.07 -12.95
N LEU A 451 -32.34 5.80 -12.12
CA LEU A 451 -30.90 5.65 -12.02
C LEU A 451 -30.50 4.24 -11.53
N PHE A 452 -31.18 3.75 -10.49
CA PHE A 452 -30.91 2.41 -9.95
C PHE A 452 -31.46 1.28 -10.82
N GLU A 453 -32.55 1.50 -11.57
CA GLU A 453 -33.02 0.55 -12.60
C GLU A 453 -31.99 0.41 -13.74
N ALA A 454 -31.43 1.52 -14.21
CA ALA A 454 -30.37 1.50 -15.21
C ALA A 454 -29.12 0.78 -14.69
N LEU A 455 -28.72 1.05 -13.44
CA LEU A 455 -27.62 0.34 -12.79
C LEU A 455 -27.90 -1.17 -12.65
N LYS A 456 -29.10 -1.55 -12.21
CA LYS A 456 -29.50 -2.97 -12.07
C LYS A 456 -29.37 -3.70 -13.41
N LYS A 457 -29.92 -3.10 -14.48
CA LYS A 457 -29.81 -3.63 -15.83
C LYS A 457 -28.37 -3.84 -16.28
N GLU A 458 -27.46 -2.91 -15.94
CA GLU A 458 -26.03 -3.04 -16.28
C GLU A 458 -25.32 -4.10 -15.46
N LEU A 459 -25.67 -4.27 -14.17
CA LEU A 459 -25.13 -5.31 -13.28
C LEU A 459 -25.59 -6.72 -13.66
N GLU A 460 -26.77 -6.85 -14.27
CA GLU A 460 -27.36 -8.13 -14.70
C GLU A 460 -26.96 -8.54 -16.12
N LYS A 461 -26.05 -7.81 -16.77
CA LYS A 461 -25.55 -8.18 -18.11
C LYS A 461 -24.64 -9.41 -18.05
N ASP A 462 -24.90 -10.37 -18.93
CA ASP A 462 -24.04 -11.56 -19.14
C ASP A 462 -22.62 -11.22 -19.66
N THR A 463 -22.38 -9.96 -20.06
CA THR A 463 -21.05 -9.50 -20.50
C THR A 463 -20.08 -9.29 -19.34
N LEU A 464 -20.58 -9.19 -18.11
CA LEU A 464 -19.73 -9.10 -16.93
C LEU A 464 -19.18 -10.49 -16.58
N PRO A 465 -17.89 -10.62 -16.23
CA PRO A 465 -17.33 -11.91 -15.81
C PRO A 465 -18.10 -12.50 -14.64
N ALA A 466 -18.36 -13.81 -14.61
CA ALA A 466 -19.05 -14.43 -13.48
C ALA A 466 -18.32 -14.16 -12.16
N ILE A 467 -19.08 -13.90 -11.10
CA ILE A 467 -18.56 -13.90 -9.73
C ILE A 467 -18.37 -15.38 -9.35
N PRO A 468 -17.17 -15.80 -8.92
CA PRO A 468 -16.94 -17.19 -8.53
C PRO A 468 -17.90 -17.63 -7.44
N ASP A 469 -18.31 -18.89 -7.50
CA ASP A 469 -19.07 -19.51 -6.43
C ASP A 469 -18.16 -19.67 -5.19
N VAL A 470 -18.65 -19.26 -4.04
CA VAL A 470 -17.91 -19.25 -2.76
C VAL A 470 -18.38 -20.40 -1.88
N GLY A 471 -18.37 -21.61 -2.42
CA GLY A 471 -18.75 -22.85 -1.73
C GLY A 471 -18.07 -23.02 -0.37
N ALA A 472 -18.67 -23.81 0.52
CA ALA A 472 -18.13 -24.04 1.87
C ALA A 472 -16.72 -24.65 1.87
N ASP A 473 -16.38 -25.40 0.82
CA ASP A 473 -15.12 -26.10 0.59
C ASP A 473 -14.00 -25.22 0.03
N VAL A 474 -14.30 -23.97 -0.37
CA VAL A 474 -13.29 -23.07 -0.93
C VAL A 474 -12.51 -22.38 0.19
N ILE A 475 -11.55 -23.10 0.77
CA ILE A 475 -10.63 -22.58 1.78
C ILE A 475 -9.29 -22.27 1.13
N LYS A 476 -8.83 -21.03 1.32
CA LYS A 476 -7.65 -20.49 0.67
C LYS A 476 -6.51 -20.40 1.69
N GLY A 477 -5.58 -21.36 1.63
CA GLY A 477 -4.48 -21.49 2.61
C GLY A 477 -3.54 -20.28 2.69
N TRP A 478 -3.45 -19.45 1.64
CA TRP A 478 -2.56 -18.28 1.62
C TRP A 478 -2.74 -17.33 2.80
N VAL A 479 -3.93 -17.27 3.42
CA VAL A 479 -4.18 -16.35 4.53
C VAL A 479 -3.51 -16.81 5.83
N SER A 480 -3.33 -18.12 6.01
CA SER A 480 -2.55 -18.68 7.11
C SER A 480 -1.08 -18.25 7.00
N ASP A 481 -0.58 -18.15 5.77
CA ASP A 481 0.82 -17.83 5.46
C ASP A 481 1.07 -16.35 5.15
N ASP A 482 0.00 -15.53 5.11
CA ASP A 482 0.11 -14.08 4.98
C ASP A 482 0.48 -13.49 6.33
N THR A 483 1.78 -13.48 6.63
CA THR A 483 2.36 -12.75 7.77
C THR A 483 2.23 -11.22 7.62
N GLY A 484 1.78 -10.73 6.46
CA GLY A 484 1.69 -9.32 6.15
C GLY A 484 3.05 -8.66 5.94
N ASP A 485 4.06 -9.44 5.55
CA ASP A 485 5.45 -8.99 5.40
C ASP A 485 5.53 -7.71 4.57
N PRO A 486 5.90 -6.58 5.19
CA PRO A 486 6.05 -5.33 4.46
C PRO A 486 7.36 -5.31 3.67
N LEU A 487 8.28 -6.25 3.92
CA LEU A 487 9.58 -6.38 3.26
C LEU A 487 9.52 -7.47 2.20
N VAL A 488 9.97 -7.13 0.99
CA VAL A 488 10.27 -8.09 -0.07
C VAL A 488 11.68 -7.82 -0.56
N VAL A 489 12.49 -8.86 -0.63
CA VAL A 489 13.85 -8.80 -1.14
C VAL A 489 13.98 -9.78 -2.29
N THR A 490 14.41 -9.28 -3.44
CA THR A 490 14.70 -10.11 -4.61
C THR A 490 16.18 -10.03 -4.90
N PHE A 491 16.83 -11.17 -5.13
CA PHE A 491 18.23 -11.23 -5.51
C PHE A 491 18.37 -11.44 -7.03
N THR A 492 19.38 -10.82 -7.63
CA THR A 492 19.78 -11.08 -9.00
C THR A 492 21.30 -11.08 -9.09
N ALA A 493 21.87 -12.23 -9.46
CA ALA A 493 23.30 -12.42 -9.65
C ALA A 493 23.94 -11.28 -10.49
N GLY A 494 25.06 -10.74 -10.02
CA GLY A 494 25.80 -9.62 -10.62
C GLY A 494 25.16 -8.23 -10.43
N THR A 495 23.87 -8.16 -10.07
CA THR A 495 23.16 -6.89 -9.82
C THR A 495 22.99 -6.62 -8.32
N GLY A 496 22.91 -7.69 -7.53
CA GLY A 496 22.67 -7.69 -6.09
C GLY A 496 21.19 -7.76 -5.72
N ILE A 497 20.83 -7.21 -4.57
CA ILE A 497 19.44 -7.24 -4.08
C ILE A 497 18.63 -6.00 -4.47
N ASP A 498 17.34 -6.19 -4.69
CA ASP A 498 16.33 -5.15 -4.73
C ASP A 498 15.43 -5.28 -3.50
N VAL A 499 15.35 -4.20 -2.72
CA VAL A 499 14.60 -4.14 -1.46
C VAL A 499 13.32 -3.35 -1.66
N ASN A 500 12.19 -3.90 -1.24
CA ASN A 500 10.86 -3.31 -1.37
C ASN A 500 10.15 -3.30 -0.02
N GLY A 501 9.91 -2.09 0.50
CA GLY A 501 9.27 -1.87 1.80
C GLY A 501 10.24 -2.02 2.98
N ARG A 502 9.71 -2.47 4.12
CA ARG A 502 10.40 -2.48 5.43
C ARG A 502 10.02 -3.71 6.23
N PRO A 503 10.92 -4.27 7.05
CA PRO A 503 10.55 -5.33 7.99
C PRO A 503 9.51 -4.82 9.02
N PRO A 504 8.73 -5.73 9.64
CA PRO A 504 7.84 -5.35 10.72
C PRO A 504 8.62 -4.72 11.87
N ALA A 505 7.98 -3.81 12.62
CA ALA A 505 8.61 -3.23 13.80
C ALA A 505 8.89 -4.33 14.85
N PRO A 506 9.92 -4.14 15.70
CA PRO A 506 10.13 -5.03 16.84
C PRO A 506 8.89 -5.15 17.71
N ALA A 507 8.70 -6.33 18.30
CA ALA A 507 7.63 -6.51 19.27
C ALA A 507 7.80 -5.51 20.43
N GLY A 508 6.67 -4.99 20.94
CA GLY A 508 6.67 -3.88 21.90
C GLY A 508 6.77 -2.48 21.28
N VAL A 509 6.96 -2.37 19.96
CA VAL A 509 6.92 -1.09 19.23
C VAL A 509 5.59 -0.94 18.49
N ALA A 510 4.93 0.21 18.65
CA ALA A 510 3.64 0.44 18.00
C ALA A 510 3.80 0.96 16.55
N GLY A 511 3.02 0.37 15.64
CA GLY A 511 3.07 0.72 14.22
C GLY A 511 4.38 0.26 13.56
N MET A 512 5.08 1.16 12.87
CA MET A 512 6.38 0.88 12.27
C MET A 512 7.56 1.30 13.16
N GLY A 513 7.30 1.95 14.30
CA GLY A 513 8.34 2.60 15.10
C GLY A 513 9.04 3.78 14.40
N CYS A 514 10.11 4.24 15.02
CA CYS A 514 11.05 5.24 14.50
C CYS A 514 12.42 4.56 14.35
N HIS A 515 12.96 4.54 13.13
CA HIS A 515 14.31 4.01 12.94
C HIS A 515 15.34 5.05 13.39
N THR A 516 16.30 4.64 14.23
CA THR A 516 17.39 5.54 14.64
C THR A 516 18.37 5.77 13.50
N SER A 517 18.54 4.80 12.60
CA SER A 517 19.24 4.97 11.32
C SER A 517 18.25 4.86 10.18
N ALA A 518 18.25 5.85 9.27
CA ALA A 518 17.37 5.88 8.10
C ALA A 518 17.39 4.54 7.34
N TRP A 519 16.21 4.02 6.99
CA TRP A 519 16.07 2.69 6.38
C TRP A 519 16.81 2.61 5.04
N VAL A 520 16.82 3.72 4.29
CA VAL A 520 17.56 3.80 3.02
C VAL A 520 19.06 3.54 3.19
N ILE A 521 19.66 3.94 4.32
CA ILE A 521 21.09 3.74 4.58
C ILE A 521 21.37 2.25 4.85
N GLN A 522 20.57 1.64 5.72
CA GLN A 522 20.71 0.22 6.07
C GLN A 522 20.54 -0.66 4.81
N SER A 523 19.42 -0.48 4.10
CA SER A 523 19.13 -1.26 2.89
C SER A 523 20.14 -1.04 1.77
N THR A 524 20.72 0.16 1.65
CA THR A 524 21.75 0.44 0.62
C THR A 524 23.10 -0.17 0.96
N ALA A 525 23.50 -0.19 2.23
CA ALA A 525 24.71 -0.88 2.67
C ALA A 525 24.65 -2.38 2.32
N VAL A 526 23.54 -3.06 2.68
CA VAL A 526 23.33 -4.47 2.33
C VAL A 526 23.24 -4.65 0.81
N LYS A 527 22.52 -3.77 0.10
CA LYS A 527 22.44 -3.83 -1.37
C LYS A 527 23.80 -3.78 -2.05
N LYS A 528 24.74 -3.01 -1.52
CA LYS A 528 26.11 -2.93 -2.06
C LYS A 528 26.92 -4.16 -1.73
N ALA A 529 26.84 -4.65 -0.49
CA ALA A 529 27.51 -5.87 -0.06
C ALA A 529 27.08 -7.08 -0.90
N MET A 530 25.79 -7.15 -1.25
CA MET A 530 25.20 -8.25 -2.02
C MET A 530 25.45 -8.20 -3.53
N ARG A 531 26.31 -7.31 -4.06
CA ARG A 531 26.66 -7.28 -5.49
C ARG A 531 27.67 -8.37 -5.84
N VAL A 532 27.24 -9.62 -5.66
CA VAL A 532 28.06 -10.82 -5.86
C VAL A 532 27.70 -11.54 -7.17
N ALA A 533 28.54 -12.49 -7.60
CA ALA A 533 28.44 -13.08 -8.92
C ALA A 533 27.44 -14.24 -9.00
N SER A 534 27.14 -14.89 -7.87
CA SER A 534 26.24 -16.06 -7.80
C SER A 534 25.32 -16.00 -6.57
N ASP A 535 24.34 -16.91 -6.49
CA ASP A 535 23.49 -17.07 -5.30
C ASP A 535 24.25 -17.72 -4.14
N GLU A 536 25.20 -18.61 -4.42
CA GLU A 536 26.09 -19.22 -3.41
C GLU A 536 26.98 -18.15 -2.76
N ASP A 537 27.62 -17.30 -3.57
CA ASP A 537 28.40 -16.15 -3.07
C ASP A 537 27.53 -15.20 -2.22
N GLY A 538 26.23 -15.16 -2.49
CA GLY A 538 25.29 -14.29 -1.79
C GLY A 538 24.93 -14.85 -0.41
N LEU A 539 24.73 -16.17 -0.31
CA LEU A 539 24.55 -16.86 0.97
C LEU A 539 25.80 -16.71 1.84
N ASP A 540 26.99 -16.98 1.29
CA ASP A 540 28.28 -16.77 1.99
C ASP A 540 28.42 -15.32 2.49
N LYS A 541 27.98 -14.34 1.68
CA LYS A 541 28.06 -12.94 2.07
C LYS A 541 27.09 -12.58 3.18
N ILE A 542 25.87 -13.12 3.18
CA ILE A 542 24.95 -12.90 4.30
C ILE A 542 25.47 -13.57 5.57
N GLU A 543 26.04 -14.77 5.46
CA GLU A 543 26.66 -15.47 6.58
C GLU A 543 27.76 -14.62 7.25
N GLU A 544 28.67 -14.03 6.46
CA GLU A 544 29.70 -13.09 6.94
C GLU A 544 29.07 -11.88 7.65
N LEU A 545 28.03 -11.30 7.07
CA LEU A 545 27.35 -10.12 7.62
C LEU A 545 26.60 -10.42 8.92
N VAL A 546 25.95 -11.58 9.02
CA VAL A 546 25.29 -12.05 10.24
C VAL A 546 26.33 -12.27 11.34
N GLU A 547 27.43 -12.97 11.05
CA GLU A 547 28.50 -13.21 12.03
C GLU A 547 29.11 -11.89 12.53
N GLN A 548 29.38 -10.94 11.63
CA GLN A 548 29.89 -9.63 12.00
C GLN A 548 28.95 -8.88 12.94
N ASP A 549 27.65 -8.84 12.64
CA ASP A 549 26.66 -8.13 13.45
C ASP A 549 26.36 -8.88 14.76
N LEU A 550 26.43 -10.22 14.78
CA LEU A 550 26.34 -11.05 16.00
C LEU A 550 27.47 -10.76 17.00
N ALA A 551 28.67 -10.47 16.49
CA ALA A 551 29.84 -10.13 17.29
C ALA A 551 29.95 -8.62 17.64
N ALA A 552 29.08 -7.78 17.07
CA ALA A 552 29.21 -6.33 17.19
C ALA A 552 28.82 -5.78 18.57
N GLU A 553 29.44 -4.66 18.97
CA GLU A 553 29.13 -3.95 20.23
C GLU A 553 27.65 -3.58 20.36
N ILE A 554 26.94 -3.46 19.24
CA ILE A 554 25.53 -3.08 19.23
C ILE A 554 24.62 -4.11 19.89
N ILE A 555 24.95 -5.40 19.79
CA ILE A 555 24.15 -6.47 20.41
C ILE A 555 24.23 -6.42 21.93
N LYS A 556 25.35 -5.95 22.48
CA LYS A 556 25.53 -5.83 23.94
C LYS A 556 24.59 -4.82 24.61
N LEU A 557 23.83 -4.06 23.81
CA LEU A 557 22.77 -3.18 24.30
C LEU A 557 21.44 -3.93 24.53
N ASP A 558 21.37 -5.23 24.25
CA ASP A 558 20.22 -6.12 24.50
C ASP A 558 19.63 -5.99 25.90
N ARG A 559 20.49 -5.94 26.91
CA ARG A 559 20.13 -5.75 28.33
C ARG A 559 19.57 -4.37 28.68
N TYR A 560 19.60 -3.43 27.75
CA TYR A 560 19.10 -2.06 27.94
C TYR A 560 17.83 -1.76 27.14
N LEU A 561 17.22 -2.75 26.48
CA LEU A 561 15.97 -2.54 25.75
C LEU A 561 14.84 -2.06 26.69
N PRO A 562 13.93 -1.18 26.24
CA PRO A 562 12.76 -0.78 27.01
C PRO A 562 11.89 -1.98 27.42
N LEU A 563 11.22 -1.88 28.57
CA LEU A 563 10.38 -2.95 29.14
C LEU A 563 9.40 -3.53 28.13
N ALA A 564 8.68 -2.67 27.40
CA ALA A 564 7.69 -3.11 26.42
C ALA A 564 8.31 -3.96 25.30
N GLN A 565 9.55 -3.68 24.89
CA GLN A 565 10.26 -4.42 23.85
C GLN A 565 10.81 -5.76 24.36
N LEU A 566 11.32 -5.78 25.59
CA LEU A 566 11.72 -7.03 26.27
C LEU A 566 10.51 -7.95 26.45
N GLN A 567 9.43 -7.45 27.03
CA GLN A 567 8.18 -8.20 27.24
C GLN A 567 7.50 -8.62 25.93
N GLY A 568 7.69 -7.83 24.87
CA GLY A 568 7.22 -8.18 23.53
C GLY A 568 7.99 -9.34 22.89
N GLY A 569 9.16 -9.71 23.42
CA GLY A 569 9.99 -10.78 22.86
C GLY A 569 10.90 -10.34 21.71
N GLN A 570 11.31 -9.07 21.66
CA GLN A 570 12.19 -8.57 20.59
C GLN A 570 13.47 -9.41 20.42
N LEU A 571 14.14 -9.78 21.51
CA LEU A 571 15.39 -10.54 21.43
C LEU A 571 15.19 -11.93 20.82
N LYS A 572 14.08 -12.60 21.15
CA LYS A 572 13.72 -13.88 20.55
C LYS A 572 13.53 -13.75 19.04
N THR A 573 12.75 -12.76 18.60
CA THR A 573 12.54 -12.50 17.17
C THR A 573 13.82 -12.06 16.46
N MET A 574 14.72 -11.33 17.14
CA MET A 574 16.01 -10.92 16.62
C MET A 574 16.89 -12.14 16.31
N PHE A 575 17.06 -13.06 17.27
CA PHE A 575 17.88 -14.25 17.08
C PHE A 575 17.24 -15.23 16.08
N GLN A 576 15.90 -15.33 16.05
CA GLN A 576 15.22 -16.10 15.01
C GLN A 576 15.53 -15.54 13.62
N ALA A 577 15.40 -14.23 13.41
CA ALA A 577 15.70 -13.63 12.10
C ALA A 577 17.17 -13.77 11.68
N ALA A 578 18.10 -13.81 12.65
CA ALA A 578 19.51 -14.10 12.37
C ALA A 578 19.72 -15.57 12.00
N PHE A 579 19.05 -16.50 12.68
CA PHE A 579 19.07 -17.92 12.34
C PHE A 579 18.46 -18.16 10.96
N ASP A 580 17.28 -17.60 10.67
CA ASP A 580 16.62 -17.69 9.37
C ASP A 580 17.55 -17.18 8.26
N ALA A 581 18.25 -16.08 8.48
CA ALA A 581 19.23 -15.55 7.52
C ALA A 581 20.37 -16.54 7.20
N LEU A 582 20.74 -17.41 8.15
CA LEU A 582 21.78 -18.43 7.97
C LEU A 582 21.26 -19.73 7.38
N THR A 583 19.95 -20.00 7.47
CA THR A 583 19.34 -21.27 7.05
C THR A 583 18.46 -21.17 5.81
N ASP A 584 18.05 -19.97 5.42
CA ASP A 584 17.24 -19.73 4.22
C ASP A 584 17.93 -20.27 2.96
N ALA A 585 17.14 -20.88 2.07
CA ALA A 585 17.66 -21.62 0.92
C ALA A 585 18.17 -20.73 -0.23
N THR A 586 17.80 -19.44 -0.25
CA THR A 586 18.13 -18.52 -1.34
C THR A 586 18.69 -17.21 -0.82
N SER A 587 19.58 -16.56 -1.60
CA SER A 587 20.13 -15.25 -1.24
C SER A 587 19.07 -14.17 -1.02
N GLY A 588 17.94 -14.26 -1.73
CA GLY A 588 16.84 -13.30 -1.60
C GLY A 588 16.14 -13.39 -0.25
N GLU A 589 15.81 -14.62 0.17
CA GLU A 589 15.20 -14.90 1.48
C GLU A 589 16.17 -14.56 2.61
N SER A 590 17.39 -15.09 2.53
CA SER A 590 18.47 -14.86 3.49
C SER A 590 18.76 -13.36 3.69
N ALA A 591 18.82 -12.56 2.61
CA ALA A 591 18.98 -11.11 2.70
C ALA A 591 17.74 -10.40 3.31
N GLY A 592 16.54 -10.92 3.09
CA GLY A 592 15.30 -10.45 3.73
C GLY A 592 15.30 -10.70 5.24
N SER A 593 15.70 -11.90 5.65
CA SER A 593 15.86 -12.30 7.05
C SER A 593 16.96 -11.49 7.74
N TYR A 594 18.11 -11.28 7.08
CA TYR A 594 19.20 -10.43 7.59
C TYR A 594 18.76 -8.97 7.78
N LEU A 595 18.03 -8.39 6.83
CA LEU A 595 17.46 -7.05 6.96
C LEU A 595 16.43 -6.95 8.09
N THR A 596 15.70 -8.04 8.36
CA THR A 596 14.81 -8.15 9.52
C THR A 596 15.59 -8.21 10.82
N PHE A 597 16.62 -9.06 10.92
CA PHE A 597 17.55 -9.12 12.04
C PHE A 597 18.14 -7.74 12.37
N ARG A 598 18.66 -7.03 11.36
CA ARG A 598 19.18 -5.67 11.51
C ARG A 598 18.18 -4.66 12.05
N ASN A 599 16.91 -4.77 11.66
CA ASN A 599 15.83 -3.94 12.18
C ASN A 599 15.47 -4.27 13.64
N MET A 600 15.75 -5.50 14.07
CA MET A 600 15.56 -5.98 15.44
C MET A 600 16.77 -5.74 16.36
N LEU A 601 17.93 -5.34 15.82
CA LEU A 601 19.09 -4.97 16.64
C LEU A 601 18.72 -3.90 17.69
N PRO A 602 19.32 -3.92 18.88
CA PRO A 602 18.98 -2.99 19.94
C PRO A 602 18.99 -1.53 19.49
N PHE A 603 17.88 -0.83 19.78
CA PHE A 603 17.64 0.57 19.39
C PHE A 603 17.76 0.86 17.88
N ALA A 604 17.72 -0.13 17.00
CA ALA A 604 17.60 0.11 15.55
C ALA A 604 16.25 0.75 15.21
N THR A 605 15.20 0.25 15.84
CA THR A 605 13.84 0.78 15.79
C THR A 605 13.31 0.96 17.21
N VAL A 606 12.78 2.15 17.49
CA VAL A 606 12.27 2.54 18.80
C VAL A 606 10.83 3.05 18.70
N ASP A 607 10.04 2.93 19.78
CA ASP A 607 8.64 3.41 19.73
C ASP A 607 8.51 4.93 19.80
N ALA A 608 9.38 5.58 20.58
CA ALA A 608 9.34 7.02 20.78
C ALA A 608 9.84 7.79 19.55
N GLY A 609 9.16 8.88 19.20
CA GLY A 609 9.60 9.80 18.16
C GLY A 609 8.58 10.04 17.06
N ASN A 610 9.06 10.61 15.94
CA ASN A 610 8.24 10.90 14.78
C ASN A 610 8.32 9.76 13.75
N ARG A 611 7.20 9.07 13.53
CA ARG A 611 7.08 7.93 12.61
C ARG A 611 7.05 8.32 11.13
N ALA A 612 7.21 9.60 10.78
CA ALA A 612 7.14 10.08 9.40
C ALA A 612 8.38 9.77 8.53
N GLY A 613 9.39 9.10 9.10
CA GLY A 613 10.68 8.85 8.45
C GLY A 613 11.62 10.05 8.58
N HIS A 614 12.89 9.80 8.90
CA HIS A 614 13.92 10.82 9.08
C HIS A 614 15.05 10.61 8.07
N GLY A 615 15.35 11.63 7.26
CA GLY A 615 16.52 11.62 6.36
C GLY A 615 16.56 10.48 5.34
N GLU A 616 15.43 10.02 4.81
CA GLU A 616 15.34 8.85 3.92
C GLU A 616 15.92 9.05 2.50
N GLY A 617 16.80 10.03 2.30
CA GLY A 617 17.52 10.28 1.05
C GLY A 617 18.98 9.84 1.15
N LEU A 618 19.50 9.16 0.12
CA LEU A 618 20.93 8.83 0.03
C LEU A 618 21.82 10.07 -0.13
N ASP A 619 21.26 11.23 -0.46
CA ASP A 619 21.97 12.51 -0.52
C ASP A 619 21.97 13.24 0.84
N ALA A 620 21.33 12.68 1.86
CA ALA A 620 21.33 13.24 3.20
C ALA A 620 22.68 13.04 3.92
N THR A 621 23.04 14.00 4.76
CA THR A 621 24.25 13.94 5.58
C THR A 621 24.11 12.87 6.66
N VAL A 622 25.25 12.33 7.14
CA VAL A 622 25.28 11.34 8.24
C VAL A 622 24.44 11.77 9.45
N ASP A 623 24.50 13.04 9.85
CA ASP A 623 23.66 13.53 10.96
C ASP A 623 22.16 13.57 10.65
N LYS A 624 21.76 13.79 9.40
CA LYS A 624 20.35 13.84 8.99
C LYS A 624 19.76 12.44 8.82
N THR A 625 20.59 11.44 8.59
CA THR A 625 20.17 10.04 8.49
C THR A 625 20.10 9.34 9.84
N PHE A 626 20.42 10.04 10.93
CA PHE A 626 20.37 9.52 12.29
C PHE A 626 19.34 10.28 13.14
N ASP A 627 18.26 9.61 13.55
CA ASP A 627 17.21 10.23 14.36
C ASP A 627 17.60 10.31 15.84
N ARG A 628 18.47 11.28 16.15
CA ARG A 628 18.89 11.59 17.53
C ARG A 628 17.69 11.92 18.43
N SER A 629 16.63 12.51 17.87
CA SER A 629 15.48 12.91 18.67
C SER A 629 14.65 11.71 19.11
N ALA A 630 14.42 10.73 18.23
CA ALA A 630 13.75 9.49 18.59
C ALA A 630 14.56 8.73 19.65
N LEU A 631 15.87 8.56 19.42
CA LEU A 631 16.75 7.88 20.36
C LEU A 631 16.75 8.53 21.74
N ASN A 632 16.93 9.86 21.83
CA ASN A 632 16.95 10.55 23.12
C ASN A 632 15.63 10.42 23.90
N LYS A 633 14.48 10.44 23.22
CA LYS A 633 13.17 10.22 23.88
C LYS A 633 13.04 8.80 24.43
N THR A 634 13.55 7.80 23.70
CA THR A 634 13.59 6.42 24.20
C THR A 634 14.53 6.28 25.40
N LEU A 635 15.66 7.01 25.40
CA LEU A 635 16.58 7.01 26.54
C LEU A 635 15.97 7.66 27.78
N GLU A 636 15.19 8.72 27.63
CA GLU A 636 14.41 9.32 28.73
C GLU A 636 13.42 8.31 29.33
N LEU A 637 12.66 7.61 28.47
CA LEU A 637 11.74 6.56 28.91
C LEU A 637 12.47 5.42 29.64
N LEU A 638 13.58 4.93 29.08
CA LEU A 638 14.38 3.88 29.69
C LEU A 638 14.95 4.29 31.05
N ALA A 639 15.40 5.54 31.18
CA ALA A 639 15.91 6.07 32.45
C ALA A 639 14.80 6.13 33.51
N ASP A 640 13.58 6.52 33.12
CA ASP A 640 12.41 6.50 33.99
C ASP A 640 12.03 5.07 34.39
N GLU A 641 11.95 4.12 33.45
CA GLU A 641 11.67 2.70 33.74
C GLU A 641 12.68 2.09 34.72
N ARG A 642 13.99 2.35 34.52
CA ARG A 642 15.05 1.81 35.38
C ARG A 642 15.07 2.46 36.76
N ARG A 643 14.68 3.73 36.88
CA ARG A 643 14.59 4.45 38.16
C ARG A 643 13.34 4.05 38.95
N ASP A 644 12.21 3.99 38.27
CA ASP A 644 10.90 3.90 38.90
C ASP A 644 10.41 2.44 39.01
N LEU A 645 10.91 1.54 38.16
CA LEU A 645 10.51 0.12 38.08
C LEU A 645 11.70 -0.88 38.05
N PRO A 646 12.77 -0.71 38.86
CA PRO A 646 13.99 -1.53 38.74
C PRO A 646 13.75 -3.04 38.97
N LEU A 647 12.88 -3.41 39.91
CA LEU A 647 12.59 -4.82 40.20
C LEU A 647 11.75 -5.49 39.10
N GLU A 648 10.83 -4.74 38.47
CA GLU A 648 10.07 -5.25 37.33
C GLU A 648 10.98 -5.44 36.11
N PHE A 649 11.92 -4.52 35.91
CA PHE A 649 12.96 -4.63 34.89
C PHE A 649 13.84 -5.85 35.10
N ALA A 650 14.39 -6.04 36.32
CA ALA A 650 15.17 -7.22 36.67
C ALA A 650 14.40 -8.53 36.44
N LYS A 651 13.15 -8.59 36.90
CA LYS A 651 12.27 -9.76 36.68
C LYS A 651 12.07 -10.04 35.19
N THR A 652 11.83 -9.01 34.39
CA THR A 652 11.63 -9.14 32.94
C THR A 652 12.91 -9.63 32.26
N LEU A 653 14.08 -9.10 32.60
CA LEU A 653 15.37 -9.57 32.08
C LEU A 653 15.61 -11.05 32.37
N ARG A 654 15.32 -11.51 33.60
CA ARG A 654 15.44 -12.93 33.95
C ARG A 654 14.47 -13.80 33.17
N ALA A 655 13.23 -13.36 32.99
CA ALA A 655 12.24 -14.10 32.22
C ALA A 655 12.68 -14.25 30.77
N VAL A 656 13.14 -13.17 30.14
CA VAL A 656 13.67 -13.20 28.77
C VAL A 656 14.91 -14.10 28.67
N ALA A 657 15.80 -14.07 29.65
CA ALA A 657 16.97 -14.96 29.68
C ALA A 657 16.56 -16.45 29.72
N VAL A 658 15.56 -16.81 30.53
CA VAL A 658 15.00 -18.17 30.56
C VAL A 658 14.36 -18.53 29.23
N ASP A 659 13.55 -17.64 28.65
CA ASP A 659 12.90 -17.89 27.36
C ASP A 659 13.92 -18.16 26.24
N LEU A 660 15.06 -17.45 26.24
CA LEU A 660 16.14 -17.67 25.27
C LEU A 660 16.87 -19.00 25.49
N GLU A 661 17.10 -19.41 26.74
CA GLU A 661 17.69 -20.72 27.05
C GLU A 661 16.75 -21.88 26.67
N ASP A 662 15.44 -21.72 26.90
CA ASP A 662 14.45 -22.71 26.53
C ASP A 662 14.48 -22.99 25.02
N GLU A 663 14.62 -21.95 24.18
CA GLU A 663 14.80 -22.10 22.73
C GLU A 663 16.09 -22.84 22.36
N LEU A 664 17.20 -22.62 23.08
CA LEU A 664 18.44 -23.38 22.86
C LEU A 664 18.32 -24.86 23.23
N THR A 665 17.56 -25.19 24.28
CA THR A 665 17.44 -26.58 24.78
C THR A 665 16.44 -27.43 24.00
N PHE A 666 15.54 -26.78 23.26
CA PHE A 666 14.55 -27.45 22.44
C PHE A 666 15.28 -28.30 21.36
N LYS A 667 15.09 -29.63 21.32
CA LYS A 667 15.75 -30.56 20.37
C LYS A 667 15.09 -30.67 18.97
N GLY A 668 15.81 -30.30 17.89
CA GLY A 668 15.41 -30.47 16.48
C GLY A 668 16.45 -29.88 15.52
N ASP A 669 16.47 -30.33 14.27
CA ASP A 669 17.49 -29.94 13.28
C ASP A 669 17.36 -28.47 12.80
N ASP A 670 16.15 -27.90 12.87
CA ASP A 670 15.85 -26.51 12.46
C ASP A 670 15.90 -25.52 13.64
N ARG A 671 16.98 -25.54 14.44
CA ARG A 671 17.01 -24.80 15.72
C ARG A 671 18.30 -24.06 15.98
N TRP A 672 18.21 -23.06 16.85
CA TRP A 672 19.33 -22.20 17.24
C TRP A 672 20.54 -22.96 17.76
N SER A 673 20.34 -24.12 18.39
CA SER A 673 21.43 -24.96 18.88
C SER A 673 22.22 -25.70 17.80
N ALA A 674 21.70 -25.75 16.57
CA ALA A 674 22.39 -26.32 15.41
C ALA A 674 23.48 -25.37 14.85
N ASP A 675 23.30 -24.05 14.98
CA ASP A 675 24.29 -23.06 14.56
C ASP A 675 25.11 -22.55 15.75
N PHE A 676 26.41 -22.81 15.75
CA PHE A 676 27.28 -22.47 16.87
C PHE A 676 27.40 -20.95 17.11
N ARG A 677 27.19 -20.12 16.09
CA ARG A 677 27.28 -18.66 16.18
C ARG A 677 26.05 -18.10 16.87
N ILE A 678 24.86 -18.55 16.44
CA ILE A 678 23.60 -18.19 17.10
C ILE A 678 23.64 -18.63 18.55
N LYS A 679 24.01 -19.90 18.79
CA LYS A 679 24.14 -20.43 20.16
C LYS A 679 25.05 -19.56 21.04
N ALA A 680 26.27 -19.25 20.58
CA ALA A 680 27.21 -18.45 21.35
C ALA A 680 26.66 -17.04 21.63
N ALA A 681 26.06 -16.39 20.63
CA ALA A 681 25.48 -15.05 20.78
C ALA A 681 24.28 -15.02 21.76
N VAL A 682 23.47 -16.08 21.78
CA VAL A 682 22.35 -16.23 22.72
C VAL A 682 22.87 -16.49 24.13
N GLU A 683 23.84 -17.38 24.33
CA GLU A 683 24.47 -17.64 25.63
C GLU A 683 25.08 -16.35 26.22
N ASP A 684 25.82 -15.59 25.41
CA ASP A 684 26.38 -14.29 25.79
C ASP A 684 25.29 -13.25 26.15
N SER A 685 24.14 -13.28 25.47
CA SER A 685 22.99 -12.41 25.77
C SER A 685 22.35 -12.77 27.10
N VAL A 686 22.10 -14.06 27.33
CA VAL A 686 21.55 -14.61 28.58
C VAL A 686 22.39 -14.20 29.78
N ASP A 687 23.72 -14.31 29.69
CA ASP A 687 24.63 -13.91 30.77
C ASP A 687 24.52 -12.41 31.05
N ARG A 688 24.55 -11.56 30.02
CA ARG A 688 24.39 -10.10 30.17
C ARG A 688 23.04 -9.70 30.78
N LEU A 689 21.96 -10.37 30.40
CA LEU A 689 20.61 -10.13 30.94
C LEU A 689 20.57 -10.45 32.44
N ARG A 690 21.19 -11.55 32.86
CA ARG A 690 21.26 -11.97 34.27
C ARG A 690 22.12 -11.04 35.11
N GLU A 691 23.31 -10.69 34.62
CA GLU A 691 24.20 -9.73 35.29
C GLU A 691 23.49 -8.39 35.53
N GLU A 692 22.77 -7.90 34.53
CA GLU A 692 22.03 -6.65 34.63
C GLU A 692 20.84 -6.75 35.62
N ALA A 693 20.13 -7.89 35.62
CA ALA A 693 19.07 -8.13 36.59
C ALA A 693 19.61 -8.16 38.03
N ASP A 694 20.75 -8.84 38.26
CA ASP A 694 21.41 -8.90 39.57
C ASP A 694 21.80 -7.49 40.07
N LEU A 695 22.35 -6.65 39.18
CA LEU A 695 22.72 -5.27 39.49
C LEU A 695 21.52 -4.42 39.93
N LEU A 696 20.38 -4.56 39.24
CA LEU A 696 19.14 -3.84 39.54
C LEU A 696 18.52 -4.31 40.87
N GLU A 697 18.55 -5.60 41.17
CA GLU A 697 18.02 -6.16 42.43
C GLU A 697 18.84 -5.75 43.66
N LEU A 698 20.17 -5.62 43.51
CA LEU A 698 21.07 -5.18 44.59
C LEU A 698 20.92 -3.69 44.94
N GLY A 699 20.01 -2.96 44.29
CA GLY A 699 19.85 -1.52 44.47
C GLY A 699 21.07 -0.74 44.01
N GLY A 700 21.86 -1.31 43.08
CA GLY A 700 22.93 -0.58 42.40
C GLY A 700 22.37 0.70 41.79
N PRO A 701 23.13 1.80 41.76
CA PRO A 701 22.66 3.00 41.08
C PRO A 701 22.29 2.61 39.65
N ALA A 702 21.10 2.99 39.20
CA ALA A 702 20.73 2.89 37.78
C ALA A 702 21.75 3.73 37.01
N ALA A 703 22.86 3.12 36.61
CA ALA A 703 23.93 3.80 35.92
C ALA A 703 23.31 4.47 34.70
N ASP A 704 23.69 5.73 34.45
CA ASP A 704 23.24 6.42 33.25
C ASP A 704 23.86 5.73 32.02
N VAL A 705 23.11 4.79 31.45
CA VAL A 705 23.48 4.03 30.25
C VAL A 705 23.27 4.82 28.97
N SER A 706 22.74 6.06 29.05
CA SER A 706 22.37 6.87 27.88
C SER A 706 23.56 7.19 26.99
N SER A 707 24.73 7.46 27.58
CA SER A 707 25.96 7.74 26.83
C SER A 707 26.40 6.51 26.04
N THR A 708 26.53 5.36 26.71
CA THR A 708 26.87 4.07 26.08
C THR A 708 25.92 3.74 24.93
N ILE A 709 24.60 3.80 25.13
CA ILE A 709 23.63 3.49 24.07
C ILE A 709 23.77 4.47 22.90
N ARG A 710 23.88 5.77 23.17
CA ARG A 710 23.98 6.81 22.14
C ARG A 710 25.24 6.63 21.30
N ASP A 711 26.37 6.43 21.95
CA ASP A 711 27.67 6.34 21.30
C ASP A 711 27.79 5.06 20.49
N THR A 712 27.34 3.92 21.02
CA THR A 712 27.29 2.65 20.29
C THR A 712 26.34 2.72 19.07
N ARG A 713 25.13 3.30 19.23
CA ARG A 713 24.22 3.50 18.09
C ARG A 713 24.77 4.45 17.04
N TRP A 714 25.45 5.51 17.47
CA TRP A 714 26.05 6.47 16.56
C TRP A 714 27.21 5.84 15.78
N ALA A 715 28.08 5.07 16.43
CA ALA A 715 29.17 4.36 15.78
C ALA A 715 28.63 3.37 14.72
N GLU A 716 27.60 2.59 15.08
CA GLU A 716 26.95 1.68 14.14
C GLU A 716 26.30 2.42 12.96
N HIS A 717 25.64 3.56 13.22
CA HIS A 717 25.10 4.40 12.16
C HIS A 717 26.19 4.89 11.20
N GLN A 718 27.32 5.37 11.74
CA GLN A 718 28.44 5.87 10.93
C GLN A 718 29.03 4.77 10.05
N ARG A 719 29.18 3.55 10.58
CA ARG A 719 29.65 2.38 9.82
C ARG A 719 28.76 2.14 8.60
N LEU A 720 27.46 2.01 8.81
CA LEU A 720 26.49 1.78 7.72
C LEU A 720 26.44 2.92 6.72
N TYR A 721 26.56 4.16 7.21
CA TYR A 721 26.59 5.33 6.34
C TYR A 721 27.80 5.25 5.40
N ILE A 722 28.98 4.87 5.92
CA ILE A 722 30.19 4.68 5.12
C ILE A 722 29.98 3.58 4.08
N GLU A 723 29.50 2.40 4.50
CA GLU A 723 29.22 1.26 3.61
C GLU A 723 28.21 1.62 2.50
N ALA A 724 27.15 2.36 2.86
CA ALA A 724 26.12 2.81 1.92
C ALA A 724 26.66 3.83 0.89
N HIS A 725 27.79 4.50 1.15
CA HIS A 725 28.35 5.56 0.29
C HIS A 725 29.66 5.17 -0.42
N GLN A 726 30.40 4.17 0.06
CA GLN A 726 31.59 3.66 -0.62
C GLN A 726 31.21 2.97 -1.95
N LEU A 727 31.93 3.31 -3.02
CA LEU A 727 31.64 2.86 -4.40
C LEU A 727 32.22 1.50 -4.71
#